data_AF-A0AAV9WTH1-F1
#
_entry.id   AF-A0AAV9WTH1-F1
#
_cell.length_a   1.000
_cell.length_b   1.000
_cell.length_c   1.000
_cell.angle_alpha   90.00
_cell.angle_beta   90.00
_cell.angle_gamma   90.00
#
_symmetry.space_group_name_H-M   'P 1'
#
loop_
_entity.id
_entity.type
_entity.pdbx_description
1 polymer ?
#
loop_
_entity_poly.entity_id
_entity_poly.type
_entity_poly.pdbx_seq_one_letter_code
_entity_poly.pdbx_strand_id
1 'polypeptide(L)'
;MKGTKQIGVFAENGSGGHMSDLTFVGGGSGIWGGSQQFTAQRLTFSNVDIAVHLIWDWGWSWKGVQILGGSVGFKLISADGTGPHNTGSIIVIDSIFRGVGTAIEVFPISADLKTGSTGITLDNVLFTAVGKGVADTNGRVYLQGGTTSIHSWILGPSYADQNSNTRTFEFGTSQDISRPDDLTTGDNPFGFSIKPFFERAKPQYEDVPWSKFISVKSVGAKGDGRTDDTQVLQDVLNSAAKGNRIVFFDAGTYILTDTLWFPPGSRVVGEAWAQLAASGSQFSQSDYPKPMVGIGGFGDVGSVEIQDLLFTTKGATSGVTLVSWLLKADKKGSAGMWDCHARVGGATGTGLTSKECPPSASAPEGSCTAGNMLMHIVPSASAYLENVWLWVADHDIDDPDLTDDGNGMVQCSIFVRRGLLIESTDAVWLYGTASKHSMMYQYNFYRAELVFATMIQTESPYYQPTPDPPSRFSSTQRGLFPGDDFYLDCPGGPGCDASWAVMISESDNIYIAGAGLYSWFSSYNQAVCVDASNCQQALIFFEENGPGVQINNLITIGATNMIVGKWNVVPSADNRAVDFHPFWSQITAFGSNTFSDSDDEFLPPSNIRACSDGPPATLKELAALKDYIDPWCNSLYTLRALKMDYDQAMKIFDELSSDDNDFDHKFDIYAKEFASGAQKRVEKFTNKNGNKYFSCQVGETQFCCKDCHKHACDPKQCHTDPCLYCRENCSKKRDFLPLLGRSDQPTKPGDPTFFTKVDEPCPPDYSKRGYGPNNPYVQTVWWSIHDNDRNDFLAALTKETGITADKITFGAYMRNGVMSSSCRDKSQDCFFDMDYGFPIVTGFSKKDVPNPKEIIQAANKKAKNLSQQLDDAIFGVEVWGYPGDVSELIDAVSLPILTIVSAAAGMYQINKVAEKMEEDQFKQIVIAVLTGIFLAMPIAGEVIGGIAGAAEIGAMATLVSTAGNALLDLYTLVDDPENAPMAIIDLVLSPLALTEFDRIGKAAAIRRGMRDAEFARMAKPIEEGMGNVKKVAGPCARGGK
;
A
#
# COMPACT_ATOMS: atom_id res chain seq x y z
N MET A 1 -3.68 5.42 -28.46
CA MET A 1 -3.61 6.66 -29.27
C MET A 1 -2.49 6.53 -30.31
N LYS A 2 -2.66 5.72 -31.36
CA LYS A 2 -1.58 5.51 -32.35
C LYS A 2 -1.34 6.79 -33.16
N GLY A 3 -0.09 7.22 -33.30
CA GLY A 3 0.31 8.38 -34.12
C GLY A 3 0.45 9.73 -33.41
N THR A 4 0.37 9.78 -32.07
CA THR A 4 0.72 10.98 -31.30
C THR A 4 2.24 11.21 -31.27
N LYS A 5 2.67 12.47 -31.13
CA LYS A 5 4.09 12.87 -31.01
C LYS A 5 4.48 13.31 -29.59
N GLN A 6 3.63 13.05 -28.60
CA GLN A 6 3.94 13.37 -27.20
C GLN A 6 5.09 12.52 -26.70
N ILE A 7 6.02 13.16 -25.98
CA ILE A 7 7.19 12.53 -25.35
C ILE A 7 7.11 12.81 -23.85
N GLY A 8 7.28 11.79 -23.01
CA GLY A 8 7.33 11.95 -21.55
C GLY A 8 8.62 12.65 -21.11
N VAL A 9 9.77 12.01 -21.37
CA VAL A 9 11.11 12.56 -21.13
C VAL A 9 11.87 12.65 -22.44
N PHE A 10 12.42 13.84 -22.72
CA PHE A 10 13.39 14.06 -23.79
C PHE A 10 14.76 14.38 -23.16
N ALA A 11 15.78 13.59 -23.49
CA ALA A 11 17.14 13.78 -23.00
C ALA A 11 18.13 13.39 -24.08
N GLU A 12 18.56 14.33 -24.92
CA GLU A 12 19.37 14.04 -26.12
C GLU A 12 20.83 13.64 -25.81
N ASN A 13 21.34 14.00 -24.64
CA ASN A 13 22.67 13.65 -24.15
C ASN A 13 22.74 13.76 -22.61
N GLY A 14 23.88 13.35 -22.04
CA GLY A 14 24.20 13.53 -20.63
C GLY A 14 25.20 12.48 -20.16
N SER A 15 25.87 12.71 -19.03
CA SER A 15 26.59 11.69 -18.26
C SER A 15 25.75 11.34 -17.05
N GLY A 16 24.62 10.69 -17.33
CA GLY A 16 23.56 10.51 -16.37
C GLY A 16 23.88 9.52 -15.25
N GLY A 17 22.90 9.46 -14.36
CA GLY A 17 22.95 8.83 -13.05
C GLY A 17 21.71 7.96 -12.84
N HIS A 18 20.74 8.43 -12.04
CA HIS A 18 19.63 7.60 -11.55
C HIS A 18 18.25 8.20 -11.84
N MET A 19 17.28 7.34 -12.16
CA MET A 19 15.85 7.70 -12.20
C MET A 19 15.03 6.55 -11.63
N SER A 20 14.03 6.87 -10.81
CA SER A 20 13.16 5.84 -10.25
C SER A 20 11.72 6.28 -10.03
N ASP A 21 10.85 5.29 -9.81
CA ASP A 21 9.47 5.48 -9.35
C ASP A 21 8.60 6.31 -10.32
N LEU A 22 8.80 6.14 -11.63
CA LEU A 22 8.11 6.89 -12.66
C LEU A 22 7.01 6.05 -13.35
N THR A 23 5.87 6.69 -13.61
CA THR A 23 4.78 6.11 -14.40
C THR A 23 4.46 6.97 -15.62
N PHE A 24 4.49 6.35 -16.80
CA PHE A 24 4.18 6.96 -18.10
C PHE A 24 2.87 6.38 -18.64
N VAL A 25 1.92 7.24 -19.03
CA VAL A 25 0.59 6.81 -19.52
C VAL A 25 0.28 7.44 -20.87
N GLY A 26 0.05 6.59 -21.89
CA GLY A 26 -0.22 7.05 -23.25
C GLY A 26 1.00 7.68 -23.93
N GLY A 27 0.78 8.56 -24.91
CA GLY A 27 1.89 9.22 -25.62
C GLY A 27 2.55 8.39 -26.72
N GLY A 28 3.48 9.03 -27.43
CA GLY A 28 4.23 8.44 -28.55
C GLY A 28 5.49 7.74 -28.05
N SER A 29 6.29 8.46 -27.27
CA SER A 29 7.44 7.90 -26.57
C SER A 29 7.36 8.19 -25.08
N GLY A 30 7.65 7.20 -24.23
CA GLY A 30 7.75 7.41 -22.78
C GLY A 30 9.04 8.16 -22.49
N ILE A 31 10.16 7.52 -22.80
CA ILE A 31 11.49 8.13 -22.81
C ILE A 31 11.98 8.17 -24.26
N TRP A 32 12.40 9.33 -24.73
CA TRP A 32 13.17 9.51 -25.96
C TRP A 32 14.48 10.18 -25.57
N GLY A 33 15.57 9.42 -25.50
CA GLY A 33 16.82 10.01 -25.05
C GLY A 33 18.05 9.15 -25.32
N GLY A 34 19.20 9.68 -24.94
CA GLY A 34 20.49 9.02 -24.96
C GLY A 34 21.44 9.66 -23.96
N SER A 35 22.30 8.85 -23.37
CA SER A 35 23.24 9.25 -22.32
C SER A 35 24.42 8.29 -22.31
N GLN A 36 25.59 8.73 -21.83
CA GLN A 36 26.76 7.87 -21.67
C GLN A 36 26.41 6.58 -20.92
N GLN A 37 25.82 6.74 -19.74
CA GLN A 37 25.28 5.68 -18.91
C GLN A 37 24.13 6.16 -18.05
N PHE A 38 23.34 5.23 -17.54
CA PHE A 38 22.27 5.55 -16.60
C PHE A 38 21.76 4.28 -15.88
N THR A 39 21.11 4.47 -14.73
CA THR A 39 20.35 3.44 -14.00
C THR A 39 18.89 3.88 -13.88
N ALA A 40 17.97 3.08 -14.41
CA ALA A 40 16.54 3.34 -14.33
C ALA A 40 15.83 2.21 -13.56
N GLN A 41 15.09 2.56 -12.52
CA GLN A 41 14.59 1.60 -11.52
C GLN A 41 13.11 1.80 -11.18
N ARG A 42 12.27 0.76 -11.17
CA ARG A 42 10.82 0.87 -10.81
C ARG A 42 10.03 1.80 -11.75
N LEU A 43 10.13 1.57 -13.06
CA LEU A 43 9.41 2.35 -14.09
C LEU A 43 8.20 1.59 -14.62
N THR A 44 7.07 2.27 -14.81
CA THR A 44 5.87 1.69 -15.45
C THR A 44 5.48 2.47 -16.69
N PHE A 45 5.27 1.78 -17.81
CA PHE A 45 4.79 2.33 -19.07
C PHE A 45 3.45 1.69 -19.42
N SER A 46 2.37 2.46 -19.44
CA SER A 46 1.02 1.98 -19.76
C SER A 46 0.50 2.60 -21.05
N ASN A 47 0.28 1.75 -22.06
CA ASN A 47 -0.26 2.12 -23.37
C ASN A 47 0.52 3.24 -24.10
N VAL A 48 1.82 3.32 -23.84
CA VAL A 48 2.78 4.16 -24.57
C VAL A 48 3.11 3.45 -25.89
N ASP A 49 3.16 4.15 -27.02
CA ASP A 49 3.46 3.49 -28.31
C ASP A 49 4.87 2.90 -28.33
N ILE A 50 5.88 3.69 -27.97
CA ILE A 50 7.27 3.27 -27.73
C ILE A 50 7.61 3.57 -26.27
N ALA A 51 7.81 2.56 -25.43
CA ALA A 51 8.10 2.83 -24.01
C ALA A 51 9.43 3.59 -23.85
N VAL A 52 10.50 3.07 -24.47
CA VAL A 52 11.83 3.70 -24.48
C VAL A 52 12.38 3.72 -25.90
N HIS A 53 12.67 4.90 -26.41
CA HIS A 53 13.47 5.11 -27.62
C HIS A 53 14.86 5.61 -27.20
N LEU A 54 15.82 4.68 -27.20
CA LEU A 54 17.21 4.95 -26.83
C LEU A 54 18.03 5.27 -28.09
N ILE A 55 18.28 6.56 -28.30
CA ILE A 55 18.93 7.06 -29.53
C ILE A 55 20.45 6.94 -29.53
N TRP A 56 21.06 6.88 -28.35
CA TRP A 56 22.46 6.52 -28.16
C TRP A 56 22.73 6.20 -26.69
N ASP A 57 23.70 5.33 -26.43
CA ASP A 57 24.30 5.13 -25.11
C ASP A 57 25.65 4.44 -25.23
N TRP A 58 26.41 4.37 -24.13
CA TRP A 58 27.44 3.35 -24.00
C TRP A 58 26.90 2.14 -23.26
N GLY A 59 26.21 2.37 -22.14
CA GLY A 59 25.57 1.31 -21.36
C GLY A 59 24.45 1.80 -20.44
N TRP A 60 23.27 1.17 -20.45
CA TRP A 60 22.17 1.53 -19.55
C TRP A 60 21.57 0.30 -18.85
N SER A 61 21.43 0.38 -17.52
CA SER A 61 20.78 -0.64 -16.70
C SER A 61 19.33 -0.28 -16.36
N TRP A 62 18.41 -1.21 -16.61
CA TRP A 62 16.97 -1.05 -16.43
C TRP A 62 16.46 -2.13 -15.48
N LYS A 63 15.93 -1.75 -14.32
CA LYS A 63 15.45 -2.70 -13.31
C LYS A 63 14.01 -2.41 -12.90
N GLY A 64 13.22 -3.48 -12.70
CA GLY A 64 11.84 -3.34 -12.22
C GLY A 64 10.96 -2.58 -13.23
N VAL A 65 11.22 -2.75 -14.53
CA VAL A 65 10.49 -2.05 -15.59
C VAL A 65 9.25 -2.84 -15.98
N GLN A 66 8.08 -2.19 -15.98
CA GLN A 66 6.82 -2.78 -16.41
C GLN A 66 6.32 -2.08 -17.68
N ILE A 67 6.22 -2.81 -18.79
CA ILE A 67 5.70 -2.29 -20.06
C ILE A 67 4.38 -2.99 -20.37
N LEU A 68 3.29 -2.23 -20.33
CA LEU A 68 1.92 -2.70 -20.41
C LEU A 68 1.24 -2.12 -21.66
N GLY A 69 1.25 -2.91 -22.74
CA GLY A 69 0.81 -2.48 -24.06
C GLY A 69 1.88 -1.67 -24.81
N GLY A 70 1.58 -1.28 -26.05
CA GLY A 70 2.50 -0.53 -26.93
C GLY A 70 2.96 -1.33 -28.14
N SER A 71 3.55 -0.64 -29.13
CA SER A 71 4.12 -1.29 -30.31
C SER A 71 5.54 -1.79 -30.05
N VAL A 72 6.36 -1.00 -29.35
CA VAL A 72 7.75 -1.36 -29.01
C VAL A 72 8.04 -1.06 -27.54
N GLY A 73 8.66 -2.00 -26.84
CA GLY A 73 9.18 -1.75 -25.49
C GLY A 73 10.43 -0.88 -25.54
N PHE A 74 11.57 -1.47 -25.85
CA PHE A 74 12.84 -0.78 -26.08
C PHE A 74 13.15 -0.69 -27.57
N LYS A 75 13.29 0.52 -28.08
CA LYS A 75 13.74 0.80 -29.43
C LYS A 75 15.17 1.35 -29.36
N LEU A 76 16.14 0.50 -29.69
CA LEU A 76 17.57 0.78 -29.60
C LEU A 76 18.10 1.19 -30.99
N ILE A 77 17.57 2.31 -31.48
CA ILE A 77 17.78 2.78 -32.85
C ILE A 77 18.11 4.27 -32.79
N SER A 78 19.14 4.69 -33.52
CA SER A 78 19.56 6.09 -33.60
C SER A 78 18.42 7.02 -34.03
N ALA A 79 18.50 8.30 -33.65
CA ALA A 79 17.45 9.29 -33.93
C ALA A 79 17.18 9.46 -35.44
N ASP A 80 18.22 9.34 -36.27
CA ASP A 80 18.16 9.42 -37.74
C ASP A 80 17.80 8.10 -38.42
N GLY A 81 17.78 6.99 -37.68
CA GLY A 81 17.56 5.64 -38.20
C GLY A 81 18.67 5.12 -39.11
N THR A 82 19.84 5.78 -39.18
CA THR A 82 20.93 5.39 -40.07
C THR A 82 22.04 4.66 -39.34
N GLY A 83 22.11 3.34 -39.56
CA GLY A 83 23.20 2.45 -39.17
C GLY A 83 23.36 2.20 -37.65
N PRO A 84 23.98 1.08 -37.24
CA PRO A 84 24.14 0.64 -35.84
C PRO A 84 25.07 1.51 -34.98
N HIS A 85 25.20 2.82 -35.24
CA HIS A 85 26.40 3.53 -34.80
C HIS A 85 26.39 3.96 -33.33
N ASN A 86 25.25 4.18 -32.66
CA ASN A 86 25.28 4.97 -31.43
C ASN A 86 24.74 4.29 -30.16
N THR A 87 24.06 3.14 -30.25
CA THR A 87 23.48 2.47 -29.07
C THR A 87 24.37 1.29 -28.66
N GLY A 88 25.11 1.46 -27.55
CA GLY A 88 26.13 0.56 -27.05
C GLY A 88 25.56 -0.74 -26.49
N SER A 89 24.87 -0.69 -25.35
CA SER A 89 24.40 -1.91 -24.69
C SER A 89 23.42 -1.68 -23.54
N ILE A 90 22.51 -2.63 -23.33
CA ILE A 90 21.55 -2.56 -22.22
C ILE A 90 21.49 -3.86 -21.42
N ILE A 91 21.12 -3.72 -20.15
CA ILE A 91 20.68 -4.83 -19.30
C ILE A 91 19.29 -4.53 -18.73
N VAL A 92 18.39 -5.52 -18.81
CA VAL A 92 17.01 -5.42 -18.31
C VAL A 92 16.81 -6.48 -17.24
N ILE A 93 16.54 -6.05 -16.01
CA ILE A 93 16.55 -6.86 -14.79
C ILE A 93 15.16 -6.86 -14.15
N ASP A 94 14.65 -8.00 -13.70
CA ASP A 94 13.41 -8.11 -12.91
C ASP A 94 12.22 -7.37 -13.54
N SER A 95 12.00 -7.54 -14.85
CA SER A 95 11.12 -6.67 -15.64
C SER A 95 10.03 -7.45 -16.36
N ILE A 96 8.95 -6.77 -16.74
CA ILE A 96 7.73 -7.36 -17.30
C ILE A 96 7.34 -6.66 -18.60
N PHE A 97 7.02 -7.46 -19.62
CA PHE A 97 6.43 -7.00 -20.87
C PHE A 97 5.09 -7.70 -21.09
N ARG A 98 3.98 -6.95 -21.12
CA ARG A 98 2.63 -7.48 -21.32
C ARG A 98 1.94 -6.82 -22.51
N GLY A 99 1.48 -7.62 -23.48
CA GLY A 99 0.72 -7.12 -24.63
C GLY A 99 1.51 -6.19 -25.55
N VAL A 100 2.83 -6.35 -25.62
CA VAL A 100 3.75 -5.52 -26.42
C VAL A 100 3.99 -6.15 -27.79
N GLY A 101 4.02 -5.35 -28.85
CA GLY A 101 4.31 -5.83 -30.21
C GLY A 101 5.71 -6.45 -30.35
N THR A 102 6.75 -5.66 -30.09
CA THR A 102 8.15 -6.09 -30.01
C THR A 102 8.74 -5.63 -28.67
N ALA A 103 9.26 -6.55 -27.86
CA ALA A 103 9.85 -6.20 -26.56
C ALA A 103 11.09 -5.32 -26.73
N ILE A 104 12.03 -5.75 -27.60
CA ILE A 104 13.24 -5.01 -27.95
C ILE A 104 13.47 -5.04 -29.46
N GLU A 105 13.57 -3.86 -30.06
CA GLU A 105 13.92 -3.62 -31.47
C GLU A 105 15.33 -3.03 -31.57
N VAL A 106 16.18 -3.66 -32.38
CA VAL A 106 17.60 -3.31 -32.54
C VAL A 106 18.01 -3.24 -34.02
N PHE A 107 19.19 -2.67 -34.30
CA PHE A 107 19.83 -2.87 -35.60
C PHE A 107 20.35 -4.30 -35.78
N PRO A 108 20.62 -4.76 -37.02
CA PRO A 108 21.14 -6.10 -37.26
C PRO A 108 22.43 -6.38 -36.49
N ILE A 109 22.45 -7.50 -35.76
CA ILE A 109 23.58 -7.88 -34.89
C ILE A 109 24.67 -8.61 -35.70
N SER A 110 25.92 -8.18 -35.51
CA SER A 110 27.13 -8.82 -36.02
C SER A 110 28.07 -9.24 -34.88
N ALA A 111 28.77 -10.35 -35.07
CA ALA A 111 29.86 -10.77 -34.18
C ALA A 111 31.19 -10.04 -34.49
N ASP A 112 31.26 -9.37 -35.64
CA ASP A 112 32.45 -8.63 -36.06
C ASP A 112 32.65 -7.39 -35.17
N LEU A 113 33.90 -7.15 -34.80
CA LEU A 113 34.31 -5.97 -34.04
C LEU A 113 34.02 -4.69 -34.81
N LYS A 114 33.87 -3.57 -34.07
CA LYS A 114 33.72 -2.22 -34.62
C LYS A 114 32.45 -2.00 -35.46
N THR A 115 31.46 -2.87 -35.33
CA THR A 115 30.20 -2.77 -36.07
C THR A 115 29.12 -1.96 -35.36
N GLY A 116 29.33 -1.56 -34.10
CA GLY A 116 28.30 -0.90 -33.28
C GLY A 116 27.15 -1.83 -32.87
N SER A 117 27.36 -3.15 -32.92
CA SER A 117 26.32 -4.12 -32.54
C SER A 117 25.96 -3.97 -31.05
N THR A 118 24.67 -3.77 -30.77
CA THR A 118 24.16 -3.56 -29.42
C THR A 118 24.20 -4.85 -28.58
N GLY A 119 24.88 -4.80 -27.43
CA GLY A 119 24.85 -5.89 -26.45
C GLY A 119 23.57 -5.87 -25.62
N ILE A 120 22.95 -7.03 -25.40
CA ILE A 120 21.69 -7.14 -24.64
C ILE A 120 21.78 -8.27 -23.63
N THR A 121 21.42 -7.97 -22.39
CA THR A 121 21.15 -8.96 -21.34
C THR A 121 19.71 -8.80 -20.85
N LEU A 122 18.95 -9.89 -20.84
CA LEU A 122 17.69 -9.99 -20.10
C LEU A 122 17.94 -10.86 -18.88
N ASP A 123 17.63 -10.37 -17.70
CA ASP A 123 17.84 -11.06 -16.43
C ASP A 123 16.53 -11.04 -15.62
N ASN A 124 15.93 -12.21 -15.42
CA ASN A 124 14.64 -12.42 -14.78
C ASN A 124 13.51 -11.57 -15.40
N VAL A 125 13.19 -11.84 -16.68
CA VAL A 125 12.21 -11.07 -17.45
C VAL A 125 10.98 -11.92 -17.77
N LEU A 126 9.78 -11.35 -17.55
CA LEU A 126 8.51 -12.00 -17.82
C LEU A 126 7.86 -11.44 -19.08
N PHE A 127 7.57 -12.31 -20.04
CA PHE A 127 6.74 -12.00 -21.20
C PHE A 127 5.32 -12.52 -21.02
N THR A 128 4.33 -11.72 -21.39
CA THR A 128 2.93 -12.13 -21.51
C THR A 128 2.32 -11.55 -22.77
N ALA A 129 1.90 -12.39 -23.71
CA ALA A 129 1.35 -11.95 -24.99
C ALA A 129 2.25 -10.95 -25.75
N VAL A 130 3.57 -11.18 -25.72
CA VAL A 130 4.54 -10.39 -26.49
C VAL A 130 4.61 -10.92 -27.92
N GLY A 131 4.60 -10.07 -28.94
CA GLY A 131 4.68 -10.51 -30.34
C GLY A 131 6.05 -11.06 -30.72
N LYS A 132 7.08 -10.21 -30.63
CA LYS A 132 8.50 -10.57 -30.80
C LYS A 132 9.27 -10.20 -29.53
N GLY A 133 10.14 -11.08 -29.04
CA GLY A 133 11.00 -10.79 -27.89
C GLY A 133 12.07 -9.78 -28.26
N VAL A 134 13.09 -10.25 -28.99
CA VAL A 134 14.18 -9.42 -29.52
C VAL A 134 14.25 -9.61 -31.03
N ALA A 135 14.17 -8.53 -31.79
CA ALA A 135 14.21 -8.58 -33.26
C ALA A 135 14.97 -7.39 -33.87
N ASP A 136 15.59 -7.61 -35.03
CA ASP A 136 16.22 -6.53 -35.79
C ASP A 136 15.28 -5.85 -36.79
N THR A 137 15.72 -4.70 -37.29
CA THR A 137 15.04 -3.92 -38.34
C THR A 137 14.92 -4.66 -39.69
N ASN A 138 15.68 -5.75 -39.91
CA ASN A 138 15.55 -6.60 -41.10
C ASN A 138 14.52 -7.73 -40.89
N GLY A 139 13.93 -7.83 -39.70
CA GLY A 139 12.92 -8.80 -39.34
C GLY A 139 13.46 -10.12 -38.78
N ARG A 140 14.78 -10.27 -38.58
CA ARG A 140 15.34 -11.44 -37.88
C ARG A 140 14.94 -11.38 -36.42
N VAL A 141 14.46 -12.50 -35.90
CA VAL A 141 14.09 -12.65 -34.49
C VAL A 141 15.17 -13.44 -33.78
N TYR A 142 15.80 -12.84 -32.75
CA TYR A 142 16.82 -13.47 -31.90
C TYR A 142 16.20 -14.15 -30.68
N LEU A 143 15.14 -13.59 -30.13
CA LEU A 143 14.35 -14.18 -29.05
C LEU A 143 12.87 -14.14 -29.42
N GLN A 144 12.22 -15.31 -29.39
CA GLN A 144 10.79 -15.42 -29.66
C GLN A 144 9.97 -14.70 -28.57
N GLY A 145 8.83 -14.14 -28.96
CA GLY A 145 7.86 -13.60 -28.02
C GLY A 145 7.02 -14.70 -27.36
N GLY A 146 5.81 -14.35 -26.96
CA GLY A 146 4.82 -15.23 -26.35
C GLY A 146 4.56 -14.90 -24.89
N THR A 147 4.27 -15.96 -24.12
CA THR A 147 4.12 -15.90 -22.67
C THR A 147 5.13 -16.87 -22.06
N THR A 148 6.17 -16.34 -21.43
CA THR A 148 7.29 -17.13 -20.90
C THR A 148 8.04 -16.36 -19.81
N SER A 149 8.66 -17.10 -18.89
CA SER A 149 9.68 -16.56 -17.97
C SER A 149 11.07 -16.74 -18.60
N ILE A 150 11.90 -15.71 -18.53
CA ILE A 150 13.28 -15.72 -19.01
C ILE A 150 14.18 -15.56 -17.79
N HIS A 151 14.99 -16.58 -17.49
CA HIS A 151 15.95 -16.57 -16.38
C HIS A 151 17.11 -15.62 -16.69
N SER A 152 17.97 -15.98 -17.63
CA SER A 152 18.93 -15.07 -18.24
C SER A 152 19.01 -15.34 -19.74
N TRP A 153 19.19 -14.28 -20.53
CA TRP A 153 19.37 -14.37 -21.98
C TRP A 153 20.37 -13.33 -22.45
N ILE A 154 21.37 -13.78 -23.22
CA ILE A 154 22.52 -12.96 -23.64
C ILE A 154 22.64 -12.91 -25.16
N LEU A 155 22.84 -11.70 -25.68
CA LEU A 155 23.18 -11.41 -27.07
C LEU A 155 24.35 -10.42 -27.11
N GLY A 156 25.53 -10.92 -27.50
CA GLY A 156 26.75 -10.12 -27.54
C GLY A 156 28.01 -10.88 -27.11
N PRO A 157 29.16 -10.18 -26.97
CA PRO A 157 30.42 -10.77 -26.54
C PRO A 157 30.34 -11.32 -25.11
N SER A 158 30.88 -12.52 -24.89
CA SER A 158 30.84 -13.23 -23.61
C SER A 158 32.17 -13.89 -23.25
N TYR A 159 32.39 -14.05 -21.95
CA TYR A 159 33.48 -14.83 -21.35
C TYR A 159 32.89 -15.69 -20.22
N ALA A 160 32.52 -16.94 -20.55
CA ALA A 160 31.80 -17.80 -19.59
C ALA A 160 32.68 -18.29 -18.43
N ASP A 161 33.98 -18.47 -18.66
CA ASP A 161 34.94 -18.85 -17.63
C ASP A 161 35.78 -17.63 -17.25
N GLN A 162 35.61 -17.14 -16.01
CA GLN A 162 36.31 -15.98 -15.48
C GLN A 162 37.84 -16.16 -15.40
N ASN A 163 38.34 -17.39 -15.47
CA ASN A 163 39.76 -17.71 -15.46
C ASN A 163 40.34 -17.96 -16.87
N SER A 164 39.59 -17.62 -17.92
CA SER A 164 39.96 -17.87 -19.31
C SER A 164 39.89 -16.60 -20.17
N ASN A 165 40.78 -16.49 -21.16
CA ASN A 165 40.77 -15.43 -22.16
C ASN A 165 39.88 -15.76 -23.37
N THR A 166 39.09 -16.84 -23.29
CA THR A 166 38.30 -17.32 -24.43
C THR A 166 37.07 -16.45 -24.62
N ARG A 167 37.11 -15.60 -25.65
CA ARG A 167 35.97 -14.79 -26.08
C ARG A 167 35.02 -15.60 -26.95
N THR A 168 33.74 -15.55 -26.62
CA THR A 168 32.63 -16.04 -27.46
C THR A 168 31.70 -14.90 -27.85
N PHE A 169 30.81 -15.14 -28.81
CA PHE A 169 29.75 -14.22 -29.17
C PHE A 169 28.42 -14.96 -29.18
N GLU A 170 27.52 -14.59 -28.29
CA GLU A 170 26.21 -15.22 -28.14
C GLU A 170 25.20 -14.59 -29.10
N PHE A 171 24.45 -15.43 -29.81
CA PHE A 171 23.33 -15.02 -30.66
C PHE A 171 21.97 -15.33 -30.00
N GLY A 172 21.89 -15.15 -28.67
CA GLY A 172 20.69 -15.41 -27.89
C GLY A 172 20.76 -16.67 -27.04
N THR A 173 21.79 -16.79 -26.22
CA THR A 173 22.00 -17.94 -25.34
C THR A 173 21.22 -17.74 -24.04
N SER A 174 20.39 -18.73 -23.69
CA SER A 174 19.67 -18.74 -22.41
C SER A 174 20.50 -19.42 -21.34
N GLN A 175 20.44 -18.92 -20.12
CA GLN A 175 21.11 -19.48 -18.96
C GLN A 175 20.15 -19.53 -17.78
N ASP A 176 20.24 -20.60 -17.00
CA ASP A 176 19.61 -20.64 -15.68
C ASP A 176 20.44 -19.83 -14.70
N ILE A 177 19.76 -19.16 -13.76
CA ILE A 177 20.40 -18.34 -12.74
C ILE A 177 19.84 -18.71 -11.37
N SER A 178 20.69 -18.63 -10.35
CA SER A 178 20.33 -18.65 -8.93
C SER A 178 20.62 -17.28 -8.35
N ARG A 179 20.02 -16.93 -7.21
CA ARG A 179 20.34 -15.71 -6.46
C ARG A 179 20.30 -16.02 -4.97
N PRO A 180 21.24 -15.52 -4.16
CA PRO A 180 21.19 -15.67 -2.72
C PRO A 180 19.91 -15.05 -2.16
N ASP A 181 19.26 -15.76 -1.24
CA ASP A 181 18.05 -15.27 -0.61
C ASP A 181 18.29 -13.93 0.10
N ASP A 182 19.50 -13.69 0.63
CA ASP A 182 19.87 -12.43 1.28
C ASP A 182 19.84 -11.22 0.34
N LEU A 183 20.13 -11.39 -0.94
CA LEU A 183 20.13 -10.33 -1.95
C LEU A 183 18.75 -10.07 -2.57
N THR A 184 17.78 -10.96 -2.33
CA THR A 184 16.47 -10.93 -3.01
C THR A 184 15.33 -10.51 -2.09
N THR A 185 14.22 -10.08 -2.71
CA THR A 185 12.98 -9.76 -1.99
C THR A 185 12.35 -10.98 -1.33
N GLY A 186 11.72 -10.80 -0.17
CA GLY A 186 10.91 -11.85 0.47
C GLY A 186 9.62 -12.15 -0.30
N ASP A 187 9.02 -11.11 -0.88
CA ASP A 187 7.77 -11.20 -1.64
C ASP A 187 8.06 -11.22 -3.14
N ASN A 188 7.38 -12.08 -3.90
CA ASN A 188 7.49 -12.16 -5.36
C ASN A 188 6.16 -11.82 -6.04
N PRO A 189 5.69 -10.55 -5.91
CA PRO A 189 4.32 -10.15 -6.23
C PRO A 189 3.97 -10.27 -7.72
N PHE A 190 4.98 -10.34 -8.59
CA PHE A 190 4.80 -10.45 -10.03
C PHE A 190 4.96 -11.89 -10.56
N GLY A 191 5.22 -12.86 -9.68
CA GLY A 191 5.32 -14.27 -10.02
C GLY A 191 6.54 -14.62 -10.88
N PHE A 192 7.67 -13.94 -10.68
CA PHE A 192 8.92 -14.30 -11.35
C PHE A 192 9.37 -15.72 -10.95
N SER A 193 10.02 -16.48 -11.83
CA SER A 193 10.54 -17.80 -11.45
C SER A 193 11.75 -17.70 -10.52
N ILE A 194 12.47 -16.57 -10.56
CA ILE A 194 13.57 -16.23 -9.66
C ILE A 194 13.17 -15.00 -8.85
N LYS A 195 13.46 -14.99 -7.54
CA LYS A 195 13.13 -13.85 -6.68
C LYS A 195 13.87 -12.59 -7.17
N PRO A 196 13.18 -11.45 -7.38
CA PRO A 196 13.83 -10.19 -7.73
C PRO A 196 14.91 -9.76 -6.74
N PHE A 197 15.92 -9.02 -7.18
CA PHE A 197 16.83 -8.35 -6.24
C PHE A 197 16.02 -7.36 -5.39
N PHE A 198 16.34 -7.29 -4.09
CA PHE A 198 15.65 -6.42 -3.14
C PHE A 198 15.79 -4.95 -3.54
N GLU A 199 14.68 -4.20 -3.50
CA GLU A 199 14.64 -2.77 -3.81
C GLU A 199 13.85 -2.04 -2.73
N ARG A 200 14.26 -0.81 -2.44
CA ARG A 200 13.58 0.07 -1.50
C ARG A 200 13.58 1.50 -2.01
N ALA A 201 12.40 2.00 -2.36
CA ALA A 201 12.23 3.40 -2.76
C ALA A 201 12.66 4.35 -1.64
N LYS A 202 13.17 5.53 -2.04
CA LYS A 202 13.51 6.62 -1.12
C LYS A 202 12.30 6.97 -0.24
N PRO A 203 12.36 6.76 1.08
CA PRO A 203 11.25 7.12 1.97
C PRO A 203 10.98 8.62 1.94
N GLN A 204 9.75 9.09 1.66
CA GLN A 204 9.45 10.54 1.72
C GLN A 204 8.73 10.99 3.00
N TYR A 205 8.36 10.04 3.87
CA TYR A 205 7.70 10.29 5.16
C TYR A 205 6.37 11.06 5.06
N GLU A 206 5.59 10.77 4.02
CA GLU A 206 4.34 11.47 3.64
C GLU A 206 3.31 11.50 4.79
N ASP A 207 3.24 10.42 5.57
CA ASP A 207 2.30 10.26 6.69
C ASP A 207 2.88 10.75 8.04
N VAL A 208 4.11 11.28 8.07
CA VAL A 208 4.76 11.73 9.31
C VAL A 208 4.48 13.23 9.53
N PRO A 209 3.82 13.62 10.64
CA PRO A 209 3.51 15.04 10.88
C PRO A 209 4.78 15.84 11.17
N TRP A 210 4.83 17.10 10.72
CA TRP A 210 5.98 18.01 10.90
C TRP A 210 6.51 18.08 12.34
N SER A 211 5.63 17.92 13.34
CA SER A 211 5.99 17.89 14.77
C SER A 211 6.98 16.77 15.17
N LYS A 212 7.19 15.77 14.31
CA LYS A 212 8.18 14.69 14.48
C LYS A 212 9.55 15.02 13.89
N PHE A 213 9.66 16.11 13.14
CA PHE A 213 10.91 16.61 12.59
C PHE A 213 11.58 17.57 13.57
N ILE A 214 12.91 17.50 13.67
CA ILE A 214 13.72 18.44 14.43
C ILE A 214 14.68 19.12 13.45
N SER A 215 14.43 20.40 13.17
CA SER A 215 15.39 21.25 12.44
C SER A 215 16.67 21.39 13.26
N VAL A 216 17.82 21.12 12.65
CA VAL A 216 19.12 21.26 13.33
C VAL A 216 19.42 22.71 13.71
N LYS A 217 18.94 23.69 12.91
CA LYS A 217 19.06 25.12 13.27
C LYS A 217 18.21 25.49 14.47
N SER A 218 17.04 24.88 14.64
CA SER A 218 16.16 25.13 15.80
C SER A 218 16.79 24.74 17.14
N VAL A 219 17.74 23.79 17.13
CA VAL A 219 18.46 23.32 18.32
C VAL A 219 19.86 23.93 18.47
N GLY A 220 20.24 24.85 17.57
CA GLY A 220 21.41 25.71 17.74
C GLY A 220 22.52 25.55 16.71
N ALA A 221 22.45 24.55 15.82
CA ALA A 221 23.40 24.40 14.72
C ALA A 221 23.35 25.63 13.80
N LYS A 222 24.51 26.08 13.30
CA LYS A 222 24.59 27.30 12.49
C LYS A 222 24.50 27.00 11.00
N GLY A 223 25.21 25.98 10.53
CA GLY A 223 25.28 25.66 9.10
C GLY A 223 25.88 26.81 8.28
N ASP A 224 26.76 27.62 8.87
CA ASP A 224 27.31 28.86 8.30
C ASP A 224 28.68 28.66 7.61
N GLY A 225 29.17 27.42 7.53
CA GLY A 225 30.46 27.04 6.97
C GLY A 225 31.67 27.48 7.81
N ARG A 226 31.47 27.88 9.07
CA ARG A 226 32.52 28.39 9.96
C ARG A 226 32.42 27.87 11.39
N THR A 227 31.22 27.89 11.96
CA THR A 227 30.95 27.44 13.33
C THR A 227 31.05 25.92 13.39
N ASP A 228 31.74 25.43 14.41
CA ASP A 228 31.79 24.00 14.72
C ASP A 228 30.42 23.55 15.24
N ASP A 229 29.75 22.73 14.44
CA ASP A 229 28.41 22.22 14.72
C ASP A 229 28.46 20.76 15.23
N THR A 230 29.64 20.15 15.43
CA THR A 230 29.75 18.72 15.77
C THR A 230 28.93 18.33 17.01
N GLN A 231 29.10 19.04 18.13
CA GLN A 231 28.45 18.64 19.39
C GLN A 231 26.93 18.78 19.32
N VAL A 232 26.42 19.89 18.78
CA VAL A 232 24.97 20.12 18.68
C VAL A 232 24.31 19.14 17.73
N LEU A 233 24.98 18.79 16.62
CA LEU A 233 24.51 17.77 15.69
C LEU A 233 24.54 16.37 16.32
N GLN A 234 25.57 16.05 17.09
CA GLN A 234 25.65 14.77 17.79
C GLN A 234 24.53 14.63 18.84
N ASP A 235 24.24 15.68 19.60
CA ASP A 235 23.19 15.70 20.61
C ASP A 235 21.79 15.51 20.00
N VAL A 236 21.51 16.16 18.86
CA VAL A 236 20.22 16.01 18.18
C VAL A 236 20.05 14.64 17.55
N LEU A 237 21.08 14.07 16.90
CA LEU A 237 21.03 12.71 16.36
C LEU A 237 20.76 11.68 17.47
N ASN A 238 21.47 11.79 18.60
CA ASN A 238 21.31 10.89 19.74
C ASN A 238 19.92 10.97 20.37
N SER A 239 19.37 12.19 20.52
CA SER A 239 18.04 12.38 21.11
C SER A 239 16.91 11.99 20.15
N ALA A 240 17.07 12.25 18.84
CA ALA A 240 16.08 11.92 17.82
C ALA A 240 15.94 10.41 17.62
N ALA A 241 17.06 9.67 17.55
CA ALA A 241 17.05 8.21 17.42
C ALA A 241 16.31 7.55 18.61
N LYS A 242 16.58 8.00 19.85
CA LYS A 242 15.85 7.54 21.05
C LYS A 242 14.38 7.93 21.05
N GLY A 243 14.05 9.10 20.49
CA GLY A 243 12.71 9.67 20.49
C GLY A 243 11.82 9.23 19.33
N ASN A 244 12.32 8.37 18.43
CA ASN A 244 11.67 8.03 17.16
C ASN A 244 11.24 9.29 16.38
N ARG A 245 12.19 10.21 16.19
CA ARG A 245 12.02 11.48 15.45
C ARG A 245 12.90 11.47 14.19
N ILE A 246 12.68 12.46 13.32
CA ILE A 246 13.46 12.66 12.09
C ILE A 246 14.30 13.93 12.27
N VAL A 247 15.60 13.85 12.01
CA VAL A 247 16.47 15.03 12.04
C VAL A 247 16.46 15.68 10.67
N PHE A 248 16.07 16.95 10.63
CA PHE A 248 16.01 17.74 9.41
C PHE A 248 17.22 18.67 9.35
N PHE A 249 18.16 18.39 8.46
CA PHE A 249 19.32 19.24 8.21
C PHE A 249 18.90 20.36 7.27
N ASP A 250 18.61 21.53 7.84
CA ASP A 250 18.33 22.74 7.06
C ASP A 250 19.50 23.04 6.09
N ALA A 251 19.23 23.70 4.97
CA ALA A 251 20.26 24.00 3.98
C ALA A 251 21.41 24.81 4.60
N GLY A 252 22.66 24.42 4.34
CA GLY A 252 23.83 25.06 4.94
C GLY A 252 25.07 24.17 4.91
N THR A 253 26.19 24.71 5.41
CA THR A 253 27.44 23.97 5.56
C THR A 253 27.78 23.84 7.03
N TYR A 254 27.68 22.64 7.58
CA TYR A 254 27.94 22.34 8.98
C TYR A 254 29.39 21.86 9.13
N ILE A 255 30.23 22.65 9.80
CA ILE A 255 31.63 22.27 10.03
C ILE A 255 31.67 21.21 11.12
N LEU A 256 32.36 20.11 10.82
CA LEU A 256 32.65 19.05 11.77
C LEU A 256 34.14 19.06 12.11
N THR A 257 34.48 19.13 13.40
CA THR A 257 35.88 19.03 13.86
C THR A 257 36.21 17.68 14.51
N ASP A 258 35.20 16.84 14.72
CA ASP A 258 35.30 15.46 15.18
C ASP A 258 34.22 14.60 14.49
N THR A 259 34.31 13.27 14.63
CA THR A 259 33.39 12.30 14.04
C THR A 259 31.96 12.54 14.51
N LEU A 260 31.03 12.65 13.55
CA LEU A 260 29.60 12.66 13.79
C LEU A 260 29.02 11.25 13.63
N TRP A 261 28.49 10.69 14.71
CA TRP A 261 27.94 9.35 14.74
C TRP A 261 26.42 9.36 14.53
N PHE A 262 25.97 8.54 13.59
CA PHE A 262 24.55 8.28 13.31
C PHE A 262 24.18 6.97 14.03
N PRO A 263 23.58 7.04 15.23
CA PRO A 263 23.24 5.84 15.98
C PRO A 263 22.15 5.00 15.27
N PRO A 264 22.03 3.69 15.60
CA PRO A 264 20.90 2.87 15.15
C PRO A 264 19.55 3.53 15.46
N GLY A 265 18.64 3.49 14.49
CA GLY A 265 17.34 4.17 14.51
C GLY A 265 17.36 5.61 14.00
N SER A 266 18.50 6.14 13.55
CA SER A 266 18.57 7.49 12.97
C SER A 266 17.78 7.57 11.66
N ARG A 267 16.97 8.64 11.53
CA ARG A 267 16.29 9.02 10.30
C ARG A 267 16.58 10.47 10.01
N VAL A 268 17.17 10.74 8.86
CA VAL A 268 17.80 12.01 8.53
C VAL A 268 17.40 12.44 7.12
N VAL A 269 17.02 13.71 6.99
CA VAL A 269 16.68 14.35 5.71
C VAL A 269 17.41 15.69 5.62
N GLY A 270 18.14 15.90 4.53
CA GLY A 270 18.71 17.20 4.19
C GLY A 270 17.78 18.05 3.34
N GLU A 271 17.89 19.36 3.49
CA GLU A 271 17.21 20.33 2.63
C GLU A 271 18.12 20.75 1.48
N ALA A 272 17.87 20.20 0.29
CA ALA A 272 18.59 20.52 -0.95
C ALA A 272 20.12 20.35 -0.86
N TRP A 273 20.85 21.38 -0.43
CA TRP A 273 22.32 21.41 -0.37
C TRP A 273 22.83 21.47 1.08
N ALA A 274 22.35 20.55 1.92
CA ALA A 274 22.81 20.39 3.30
C ALA A 274 24.14 19.62 3.33
N GLN A 275 25.21 20.30 3.78
CA GLN A 275 26.58 19.80 3.67
C GLN A 275 27.20 19.55 5.05
N LEU A 276 27.79 18.38 5.25
CA LEU A 276 28.63 18.05 6.39
C LEU A 276 30.10 18.15 5.96
N ALA A 277 30.86 19.07 6.57
CA ALA A 277 32.19 19.43 6.12
C ALA A 277 33.25 19.15 7.20
N ALA A 278 34.06 18.10 7.01
CA ALA A 278 35.19 17.81 7.88
C ALA A 278 36.25 18.92 7.80
N SER A 279 36.72 19.37 8.96
CA SER A 279 37.81 20.35 9.05
C SER A 279 38.59 20.22 10.36
N GLY A 280 39.84 20.67 10.36
CA GLY A 280 40.67 20.71 11.57
C GLY A 280 41.55 19.49 11.77
N SER A 281 42.39 19.56 12.80
CA SER A 281 43.55 18.67 13.00
C SER A 281 43.20 17.21 13.29
N GLN A 282 41.98 16.92 13.75
CA GLN A 282 41.50 15.55 13.94
C GLN A 282 41.44 14.76 12.62
N PHE A 283 41.24 15.46 11.51
CA PHE A 283 41.11 14.87 10.18
C PHE A 283 42.37 15.00 9.31
N SER A 284 43.44 15.60 9.83
CA SER A 284 44.69 15.82 9.08
C SER A 284 45.77 14.75 9.37
N GLN A 285 45.45 13.69 10.11
CA GLN A 285 46.42 12.64 10.47
C GLN A 285 46.42 11.51 9.42
N SER A 286 47.30 11.63 8.43
CA SER A 286 47.36 10.70 7.28
C SER A 286 47.62 9.23 7.61
N ASP A 287 48.26 8.95 8.76
CA ASP A 287 48.61 7.59 9.21
C ASP A 287 47.58 7.02 10.21
N TYR A 288 46.67 7.87 10.71
CA TYR A 288 45.64 7.52 11.69
C TYR A 288 44.29 7.99 11.16
N PRO A 289 43.72 7.27 10.19
CA PRO A 289 42.54 7.71 9.49
C PRO A 289 41.35 7.73 10.44
N LYS A 290 40.50 8.73 10.28
CA LYS A 290 39.36 8.97 11.17
C LYS A 290 38.09 9.21 10.38
N PRO A 291 36.97 8.56 10.72
CA PRO A 291 35.69 8.83 10.08
C PRO A 291 35.23 10.25 10.34
N MET A 292 34.77 10.98 9.31
CA MET A 292 33.98 12.20 9.49
C MET A 292 32.58 11.83 9.97
N VAL A 293 31.94 10.87 9.30
CA VAL A 293 30.65 10.32 9.68
C VAL A 293 30.79 8.82 9.92
N GLY A 294 30.31 8.36 11.08
CA GLY A 294 30.19 6.94 11.41
C GLY A 294 28.73 6.51 11.44
N ILE A 295 28.38 5.51 10.64
CA ILE A 295 27.03 4.95 10.57
C ILE A 295 26.97 3.72 11.47
N GLY A 296 26.38 3.87 12.65
CA GLY A 296 26.47 2.91 13.75
C GLY A 296 27.89 2.78 14.32
N GLY A 297 28.04 1.93 15.34
CA GLY A 297 29.31 1.42 15.84
C GLY A 297 29.59 -0.01 15.38
N PHE A 298 30.82 -0.49 15.60
CA PHE A 298 31.18 -1.88 15.32
C PHE A 298 30.29 -2.86 16.10
N GLY A 299 29.64 -3.77 15.36
CA GLY A 299 28.74 -4.78 15.92
C GLY A 299 27.33 -4.28 16.21
N ASP A 300 27.01 -3.02 15.93
CA ASP A 300 25.64 -2.54 16.02
C ASP A 300 24.76 -3.20 14.95
N VAL A 301 23.52 -3.51 15.35
CA VAL A 301 22.46 -4.01 14.47
C VAL A 301 21.25 -3.09 14.61
N GLY A 302 20.68 -2.64 13.50
CA GLY A 302 19.50 -1.77 13.52
C GLY A 302 19.21 -1.13 12.17
N SER A 303 18.41 -0.07 12.17
CA SER A 303 18.05 0.67 10.96
C SER A 303 18.75 2.03 10.91
N VAL A 304 18.95 2.56 9.71
CA VAL A 304 19.34 3.96 9.48
C VAL A 304 18.80 4.42 8.14
N GLU A 305 18.21 5.61 8.10
CA GLU A 305 17.71 6.23 6.86
C GLU A 305 18.36 7.60 6.71
N ILE A 306 19.15 7.78 5.64
CA ILE A 306 19.90 9.01 5.39
C ILE A 306 19.57 9.51 3.99
N GLN A 307 19.16 10.77 3.88
CA GLN A 307 18.67 11.34 2.63
C GLN A 307 19.20 12.75 2.40
N ASP A 308 19.49 13.08 1.15
CA ASP A 308 19.73 14.46 0.70
C ASP A 308 20.90 15.18 1.42
N LEU A 309 21.98 14.45 1.70
CA LEU A 309 23.18 15.01 2.35
C LEU A 309 24.39 15.03 1.42
N LEU A 310 25.20 16.08 1.54
CA LEU A 310 26.50 16.17 0.91
C LEU A 310 27.63 16.04 1.95
N PHE A 311 28.49 15.06 1.79
CA PHE A 311 29.71 14.86 2.58
C PHE A 311 30.88 15.57 1.89
N THR A 312 31.59 16.44 2.59
CA THR A 312 32.68 17.23 2.00
C THR A 312 33.79 17.50 3.01
N THR A 313 34.85 18.18 2.57
CA THR A 313 35.95 18.63 3.41
C THR A 313 36.23 20.10 3.20
N LYS A 314 36.86 20.70 4.22
CA LYS A 314 37.35 22.07 4.18
C LYS A 314 38.84 22.09 4.50
N GLY A 315 39.64 22.27 3.45
CA GLY A 315 41.10 22.27 3.47
C GLY A 315 41.73 20.89 3.59
N ALA A 316 43.02 20.87 3.92
CA ALA A 316 43.83 19.65 4.00
C ALA A 316 43.39 18.73 5.15
N THR A 317 42.73 17.63 4.78
CA THR A 317 42.11 16.64 5.67
C THR A 317 42.58 15.24 5.27
N SER A 318 43.89 15.08 5.12
CA SER A 318 44.54 13.86 4.59
C SER A 318 44.28 12.56 5.36
N GLY A 319 43.75 12.64 6.59
CA GLY A 319 43.36 11.50 7.41
C GLY A 319 41.87 11.19 7.38
N VAL A 320 41.02 11.96 6.69
CA VAL A 320 39.57 11.73 6.77
C VAL A 320 39.12 10.53 5.94
N THR A 321 38.31 9.68 6.55
CA THR A 321 37.38 8.79 5.84
C THR A 321 36.02 9.46 5.89
N LEU A 322 35.41 9.87 4.77
CA LEU A 322 34.17 10.68 4.87
C LEU A 322 33.02 9.90 5.50
N VAL A 323 32.80 8.68 5.06
CA VAL A 323 31.73 7.81 5.58
C VAL A 323 32.30 6.44 5.95
N SER A 324 32.21 6.07 7.22
CA SER A 324 32.44 4.69 7.67
C SER A 324 31.12 4.04 8.02
N TRP A 325 30.75 3.01 7.26
CA TRP A 325 29.53 2.23 7.43
C TRP A 325 29.82 0.98 8.25
N LEU A 326 29.35 0.99 9.50
CA LEU A 326 29.66 -0.01 10.53
C LEU A 326 28.44 -0.84 10.93
N LEU A 327 27.25 -0.31 10.67
CA LEU A 327 25.96 -0.85 11.04
C LEU A 327 25.55 -2.05 10.17
N LYS A 328 25.13 -3.13 10.81
CA LYS A 328 24.36 -4.20 10.17
C LYS A 328 22.87 -3.87 10.22
N ALA A 329 22.18 -4.05 9.11
CA ALA A 329 20.74 -3.82 9.02
C ALA A 329 19.98 -4.91 9.81
N ASP A 330 18.99 -4.51 10.60
CA ASP A 330 18.08 -5.45 11.28
C ASP A 330 17.05 -6.08 10.32
N LYS A 331 16.83 -5.47 9.16
CA LYS A 331 16.00 -5.94 8.05
C LYS A 331 16.63 -5.52 6.72
N LYS A 332 16.36 -6.25 5.64
CA LYS A 332 16.85 -5.89 4.30
C LYS A 332 16.50 -4.43 3.95
N GLY A 333 17.51 -3.66 3.57
CA GLY A 333 17.38 -2.24 3.25
C GLY A 333 16.98 -1.31 4.39
N SER A 334 16.90 -1.76 5.65
CA SER A 334 16.59 -0.87 6.78
C SER A 334 17.75 0.04 7.16
N ALA A 335 18.98 -0.31 6.76
CA ALA A 335 20.14 0.56 6.80
C ALA A 335 20.48 1.01 5.37
N GLY A 336 20.14 2.25 5.02
CA GLY A 336 20.35 2.74 3.66
C GLY A 336 20.48 4.26 3.54
N MET A 337 20.97 4.70 2.38
CA MET A 337 21.08 6.09 2.01
C MET A 337 20.60 6.35 0.57
N TRP A 338 19.93 7.48 0.37
CA TRP A 338 19.36 7.91 -0.91
C TRP A 338 19.77 9.36 -1.19
N ASP A 339 20.18 9.66 -2.42
CA ASP A 339 20.59 11.03 -2.82
C ASP A 339 21.63 11.63 -1.86
N CYS A 340 22.57 10.79 -1.42
CA CYS A 340 23.65 11.20 -0.54
C CYS A 340 24.95 11.14 -1.33
N HIS A 341 25.69 12.23 -1.36
CA HIS A 341 26.86 12.37 -2.23
C HIS A 341 28.09 12.77 -1.42
N ALA A 342 29.27 12.38 -1.86
CA ALA A 342 30.53 12.95 -1.40
C ALA A 342 31.11 13.86 -2.48
N ARG A 343 31.51 15.08 -2.11
CA ARG A 343 32.13 16.05 -3.00
C ARG A 343 33.36 16.65 -2.32
N VAL A 344 34.55 16.19 -2.68
CA VAL A 344 35.80 16.68 -2.09
C VAL A 344 36.41 17.77 -2.97
N GLY A 345 36.27 19.02 -2.53
CA GLY A 345 36.77 20.22 -3.22
C GLY A 345 35.95 20.67 -4.42
N GLY A 346 36.57 21.46 -5.30
CA GLY A 346 35.95 22.01 -6.51
C GLY A 346 34.83 23.02 -6.26
N ALA A 347 34.67 23.51 -5.03
CA ALA A 347 33.57 24.40 -4.67
C ALA A 347 34.00 25.48 -3.67
N THR A 348 33.26 26.59 -3.69
CA THR A 348 33.42 27.73 -2.81
C THR A 348 33.35 27.30 -1.34
N GLY A 349 34.28 27.81 -0.54
CA GLY A 349 34.34 27.53 0.90
C GLY A 349 35.10 26.25 1.28
N THR A 350 35.41 25.37 0.31
CA THR A 350 36.24 24.17 0.56
C THR A 350 37.72 24.52 0.77
N GLY A 351 38.21 25.61 0.17
CA GLY A 351 39.64 25.93 0.12
C GLY A 351 40.46 24.93 -0.71
N LEU A 352 39.78 24.25 -1.64
CA LEU A 352 40.30 23.22 -2.52
C LEU A 352 39.75 23.43 -3.94
N THR A 353 39.92 24.63 -4.50
CA THR A 353 39.54 24.95 -5.89
C THR A 353 40.78 25.01 -6.78
N SER A 354 40.62 25.26 -8.08
CA SER A 354 41.75 25.47 -9.02
C SER A 354 42.71 26.58 -8.57
N LYS A 355 42.25 27.51 -7.71
CA LYS A 355 43.09 28.56 -7.12
C LYS A 355 44.11 28.02 -6.12
N GLU A 356 43.69 27.12 -5.23
CA GLU A 356 44.59 26.49 -4.26
C GLU A 356 45.28 25.24 -4.84
N CYS A 357 44.58 24.54 -5.75
CA CYS A 357 44.93 23.24 -6.29
C CYS A 357 44.85 23.24 -7.83
N PRO A 358 45.70 24.01 -8.52
CA PRO A 358 45.67 24.14 -9.98
C PRO A 358 45.95 22.80 -10.69
N PRO A 359 45.48 22.63 -11.94
CA PRO A 359 45.65 21.40 -12.70
C PRO A 359 47.12 21.28 -13.13
N SER A 360 47.91 20.60 -12.29
CA SER A 360 49.36 20.49 -12.49
C SER A 360 49.88 19.14 -12.03
N ALA A 361 50.82 18.60 -12.81
CA ALA A 361 51.64 17.44 -12.43
C ALA A 361 52.47 17.68 -11.14
N SER A 362 52.67 18.95 -10.76
CA SER A 362 53.42 19.39 -9.58
C SER A 362 52.57 20.06 -8.50
N ALA A 363 51.23 19.88 -8.51
CA ALA A 363 50.35 20.45 -7.49
C ALA A 363 50.87 20.11 -6.07
N PRO A 364 50.86 21.07 -5.11
CA PRO A 364 51.57 20.92 -3.84
C PRO A 364 51.07 19.73 -3.02
N GLU A 365 52.01 18.85 -2.63
CA GLU A 365 51.76 17.81 -1.62
C GLU A 365 51.48 18.48 -0.27
N GLY A 366 50.35 18.15 0.36
CA GLY A 366 49.92 18.76 1.62
C GLY A 366 48.60 19.51 1.50
N SER A 367 48.61 20.73 0.97
CA SER A 367 47.41 21.61 0.96
C SER A 367 46.25 21.06 0.12
N CYS A 368 46.56 20.26 -0.91
CA CYS A 368 45.57 19.66 -1.81
C CYS A 368 45.26 18.18 -1.48
N THR A 369 45.84 17.64 -0.40
CA THR A 369 45.52 16.30 0.09
C THR A 369 44.32 16.39 1.03
N ALA A 370 43.18 15.96 0.52
CA ALA A 370 41.86 16.28 1.09
C ALA A 370 41.07 15.05 1.54
N GLY A 371 41.69 13.86 1.56
CA GLY A 371 41.06 12.68 2.13
C GLY A 371 41.92 11.43 2.09
N ASN A 372 41.64 10.51 3.00
CA ASN A 372 42.15 9.16 2.97
C ASN A 372 41.20 8.25 2.16
N MET A 373 39.90 8.33 2.42
CA MET A 373 38.90 7.48 1.77
C MET A 373 37.54 8.18 1.68
N LEU A 374 36.80 7.98 0.58
CA LEU A 374 35.44 8.52 0.47
C LEU A 374 34.46 7.69 1.29
N MET A 375 34.49 6.36 1.18
CA MET A 375 33.56 5.50 1.91
C MET A 375 34.15 4.12 2.22
N HIS A 376 33.75 3.56 3.37
CA HIS A 376 34.17 2.22 3.82
C HIS A 376 32.99 1.44 4.38
N ILE A 377 32.71 0.26 3.83
CA ILE A 377 31.75 -0.70 4.38
C ILE A 377 32.53 -1.87 4.96
N VAL A 378 32.48 -2.02 6.29
CA VAL A 378 33.27 -3.03 7.03
C VAL A 378 32.67 -4.44 6.91
N PRO A 379 33.40 -5.51 7.25
CA PRO A 379 32.99 -6.89 6.97
C PRO A 379 31.62 -7.32 7.54
N SER A 380 31.26 -6.80 8.71
CA SER A 380 30.03 -7.14 9.44
C SER A 380 28.82 -6.28 9.09
N ALA A 381 28.97 -5.28 8.22
CA ALA A 381 27.94 -4.27 7.99
C ALA A 381 27.11 -4.64 6.75
N SER A 382 25.94 -4.05 6.58
CA SER A 382 25.12 -4.23 5.37
C SER A 382 24.55 -2.89 4.94
N ALA A 383 24.40 -2.63 3.65
CA ALA A 383 24.05 -1.30 3.15
C ALA A 383 23.15 -1.32 1.92
N TYR A 384 22.17 -0.42 1.87
CA TYR A 384 21.41 -0.10 0.67
C TYR A 384 21.75 1.33 0.22
N LEU A 385 22.46 1.48 -0.90
CA LEU A 385 22.91 2.77 -1.42
C LEU A 385 22.25 3.04 -2.77
N GLU A 386 21.41 4.07 -2.86
CA GLU A 386 20.72 4.46 -4.09
C GLU A 386 21.03 5.91 -4.47
N ASN A 387 21.47 6.13 -5.71
CA ASN A 387 21.95 7.41 -6.23
C ASN A 387 23.03 8.05 -5.35
N VAL A 388 24.13 7.33 -5.13
CA VAL A 388 25.29 7.79 -4.34
C VAL A 388 26.45 8.12 -5.25
N TRP A 389 26.91 9.38 -5.21
CA TRP A 389 28.04 9.84 -6.02
C TRP A 389 29.21 10.22 -5.11
N LEU A 390 30.32 9.51 -5.24
CA LEU A 390 31.56 9.73 -4.51
C LEU A 390 32.56 10.41 -5.44
N TRP A 391 32.66 11.73 -5.35
CA TRP A 391 33.41 12.55 -6.28
C TRP A 391 34.54 13.32 -5.61
N VAL A 392 35.75 13.09 -6.10
CA VAL A 392 36.90 13.98 -5.87
C VAL A 392 36.93 14.98 -7.02
N ALA A 393 37.00 16.28 -6.73
CA ALA A 393 36.81 17.26 -7.78
C ALA A 393 37.93 17.23 -8.83
N ASP A 394 37.53 17.05 -10.08
CA ASP A 394 38.38 17.19 -11.26
C ASP A 394 38.35 18.62 -11.84
N HIS A 395 37.34 19.42 -11.46
CA HIS A 395 37.18 20.83 -11.82
C HIS A 395 36.39 21.65 -10.77
N ASP A 396 36.44 22.96 -10.90
CA ASP A 396 35.62 23.90 -10.13
C ASP A 396 34.18 23.95 -10.65
N ILE A 397 33.19 23.68 -9.79
CA ILE A 397 31.76 23.68 -10.13
C ILE A 397 31.11 25.06 -9.93
N ASP A 398 31.65 25.86 -9.00
CA ASP A 398 31.14 27.19 -8.73
C ASP A 398 31.81 28.17 -9.69
N ASP A 399 31.00 28.94 -10.41
CA ASP A 399 31.50 30.00 -11.26
C ASP A 399 31.97 31.19 -10.39
N PRO A 400 33.27 31.55 -10.40
CA PRO A 400 33.73 32.74 -9.70
C PRO A 400 33.21 34.04 -10.33
N ASP A 401 32.76 34.02 -11.59
CA ASP A 401 32.17 35.16 -12.28
C ASP A 401 30.63 35.03 -12.36
N LEU A 402 29.94 35.59 -11.36
CA LEU A 402 28.48 35.59 -11.30
C LEU A 402 27.80 36.49 -12.37
N THR A 403 28.57 37.13 -13.25
CA THR A 403 28.07 38.03 -14.29
C THR A 403 28.28 37.53 -15.72
N ASP A 404 29.02 36.42 -15.88
CA ASP A 404 29.16 35.65 -17.11
C ASP A 404 28.33 34.37 -16.98
N ASP A 405 27.59 33.98 -18.01
CA ASP A 405 26.89 32.70 -18.06
C ASP A 405 27.79 31.56 -18.61
N GLY A 406 29.02 31.91 -19.04
CA GLY A 406 30.06 30.97 -19.43
C GLY A 406 30.90 30.46 -18.26
N ASN A 407 30.58 29.28 -17.72
CA ASN A 407 31.46 28.60 -16.78
C ASN A 407 32.52 27.77 -17.52
N GLY A 408 33.79 28.18 -17.39
CA GLY A 408 34.93 27.50 -18.00
C GLY A 408 35.30 26.14 -17.39
N MET A 409 34.63 25.72 -16.30
CA MET A 409 34.85 24.46 -15.58
C MET A 409 36.34 24.16 -15.38
N VAL A 410 37.04 25.11 -14.76
CA VAL A 410 38.51 25.09 -14.66
C VAL A 410 38.94 23.85 -13.88
N GLN A 411 39.78 23.02 -14.49
CA GLN A 411 40.27 21.78 -13.87
C GLN A 411 41.08 22.04 -12.59
N CYS A 412 41.07 21.08 -11.67
CA CYS A 412 41.85 21.13 -10.42
C CYS A 412 42.47 19.76 -10.07
N SER A 413 43.56 19.77 -9.30
CA SER A 413 44.25 18.56 -8.83
C SER A 413 44.03 18.34 -7.33
N ILE A 414 43.07 17.51 -6.95
CA ILE A 414 42.75 17.19 -5.55
C ILE A 414 43.08 15.71 -5.27
N PHE A 415 43.67 15.45 -4.10
CA PHE A 415 44.17 14.13 -3.75
C PHE A 415 43.35 13.49 -2.62
N VAL A 416 42.56 12.49 -2.98
CA VAL A 416 41.96 11.53 -2.05
C VAL A 416 42.45 10.14 -2.42
N ARG A 417 42.89 9.35 -1.44
CA ARG A 417 43.59 8.09 -1.75
C ARG A 417 42.65 7.02 -2.29
N ARG A 418 41.52 6.79 -1.61
CA ARG A 418 40.60 5.67 -1.86
C ARG A 418 39.19 6.15 -2.14
N GLY A 419 38.50 5.49 -3.06
CA GLY A 419 37.08 5.71 -3.30
C GLY A 419 36.22 4.97 -2.27
N LEU A 420 35.60 3.88 -2.70
CA LEU A 420 34.77 2.99 -1.88
C LEU A 420 35.46 1.64 -1.65
N LEU A 421 35.72 1.29 -0.39
CA LEU A 421 36.14 -0.05 0.03
C LEU A 421 34.92 -0.81 0.58
N ILE A 422 34.65 -1.99 0.02
CA ILE A 422 33.61 -2.92 0.48
C ILE A 422 34.29 -4.21 0.93
N GLU A 423 34.14 -4.53 2.20
CA GLU A 423 34.56 -5.82 2.78
C GLU A 423 33.37 -6.64 3.30
N SER A 424 32.16 -6.10 3.18
CA SER A 424 30.93 -6.71 3.68
C SER A 424 30.79 -8.16 3.22
N THR A 425 30.47 -9.03 4.16
CA THR A 425 30.01 -10.40 3.90
C THR A 425 28.49 -10.55 4.09
N ASP A 426 27.81 -9.46 4.44
CA ASP A 426 26.35 -9.34 4.44
C ASP A 426 25.86 -8.57 3.20
N ALA A 427 24.54 -8.62 2.97
CA ALA A 427 23.94 -8.05 1.76
C ALA A 427 24.24 -6.54 1.57
N VAL A 428 24.82 -6.20 0.42
CA VAL A 428 25.03 -4.82 -0.04
C VAL A 428 24.37 -4.60 -1.39
N TRP A 429 23.60 -3.52 -1.51
CA TRP A 429 22.99 -3.09 -2.76
C TRP A 429 23.49 -1.71 -3.17
N LEU A 430 24.01 -1.61 -4.40
CA LEU A 430 24.54 -0.37 -4.99
C LEU A 430 23.71 -0.03 -6.24
N TYR A 431 22.75 0.87 -6.11
CA TYR A 431 21.86 1.34 -7.19
C TYR A 431 22.31 2.70 -7.70
N GLY A 432 22.78 2.77 -8.95
CA GLY A 432 23.22 4.00 -9.61
C GLY A 432 24.36 4.70 -8.89
N THR A 433 25.34 3.95 -8.38
CA THR A 433 26.47 4.54 -7.64
C THR A 433 27.63 4.90 -8.56
N ALA A 434 28.30 6.01 -8.28
CA ALA A 434 29.51 6.41 -9.00
C ALA A 434 30.63 6.74 -8.01
N SER A 435 31.86 6.33 -8.32
CA SER A 435 33.06 6.68 -7.55
C SER A 435 34.13 7.15 -8.52
N LYS A 436 34.65 8.36 -8.35
CA LYS A 436 35.53 8.99 -9.33
C LYS A 436 36.73 9.69 -8.72
N HIS A 437 37.83 9.65 -9.47
CA HIS A 437 39.03 10.46 -9.30
C HIS A 437 39.78 10.25 -7.97
N SER A 438 39.59 9.10 -7.32
CA SER A 438 40.45 8.66 -6.21
C SER A 438 41.77 8.11 -6.75
N MET A 439 42.87 8.29 -6.01
CA MET A 439 44.22 8.00 -6.52
C MET A 439 44.51 6.51 -6.71
N MET A 440 44.08 5.66 -5.76
CA MET A 440 44.39 4.23 -5.76
C MET A 440 43.30 3.47 -6.52
N TYR A 441 42.06 3.50 -6.03
CA TYR A 441 40.93 2.82 -6.65
C TYR A 441 39.63 3.60 -6.46
N GLN A 442 38.68 3.37 -7.38
CA GLN A 442 37.33 3.89 -7.25
C GLN A 442 36.43 2.95 -6.46
N TYR A 443 36.46 1.65 -6.76
CA TYR A 443 35.82 0.57 -6.00
C TYR A 443 36.84 -0.51 -5.67
N ASN A 444 36.83 -1.01 -4.43
CA ASN A 444 37.58 -2.19 -4.02
C ASN A 444 36.66 -3.15 -3.26
N PHE A 445 36.37 -4.31 -3.86
CA PHE A 445 35.69 -5.43 -3.25
C PHE A 445 36.77 -6.40 -2.75
N TYR A 446 36.98 -6.43 -1.44
CA TYR A 446 38.03 -7.22 -0.82
C TYR A 446 37.42 -8.16 0.21
N ARG A 447 37.51 -9.47 -0.03
CA ARG A 447 36.82 -10.49 0.80
C ARG A 447 35.33 -10.20 1.01
N ALA A 448 34.72 -9.56 0.02
CA ALA A 448 33.32 -9.22 0.06
C ALA A 448 32.47 -10.39 -0.46
N GLU A 449 31.29 -10.54 0.12
CA GLU A 449 30.27 -11.48 -0.31
C GLU A 449 28.90 -10.81 -0.36
N LEU A 450 27.98 -11.37 -1.15
CA LEU A 450 26.58 -10.93 -1.21
C LEU A 450 26.45 -9.45 -1.64
N VAL A 451 27.01 -9.11 -2.79
CA VAL A 451 26.90 -7.75 -3.33
C VAL A 451 26.14 -7.73 -4.66
N PHE A 452 25.14 -6.86 -4.76
CA PHE A 452 24.49 -6.52 -6.03
C PHE A 452 24.73 -5.04 -6.37
N ALA A 453 25.22 -4.76 -7.58
CA ALA A 453 25.51 -3.41 -8.03
C ALA A 453 24.99 -3.15 -9.46
N THR A 454 24.31 -2.03 -9.70
CA THR A 454 23.76 -1.70 -11.03
C THR A 454 23.46 -0.20 -11.20
N MET A 455 23.80 0.46 -12.30
CA MET A 455 25.13 0.38 -12.90
C MET A 455 26.11 1.14 -12.00
N ILE A 456 27.34 0.63 -11.90
CA ILE A 456 28.46 1.40 -11.33
C ILE A 456 29.15 2.23 -12.40
N GLN A 457 29.63 3.41 -12.05
CA GLN A 457 30.40 4.26 -12.95
C GLN A 457 31.70 4.73 -12.29
N THR A 458 32.79 4.81 -13.07
CA THR A 458 34.08 5.31 -12.59
C THR A 458 34.84 6.17 -13.60
N GLU A 459 35.67 7.07 -13.08
CA GLU A 459 36.73 7.75 -13.84
C GLU A 459 38.04 7.83 -13.06
N SER A 460 39.16 7.59 -13.75
CA SER A 460 40.50 7.84 -13.20
C SER A 460 40.76 9.35 -13.04
N PRO A 461 41.55 9.78 -12.03
CA PRO A 461 41.94 11.19 -11.89
C PRO A 461 42.71 11.71 -13.10
N TYR A 462 42.38 12.91 -13.58
CA TYR A 462 42.86 13.42 -14.86
C TYR A 462 44.37 13.72 -14.90
N TYR A 463 44.98 13.95 -13.73
CA TYR A 463 46.42 14.14 -13.61
C TYR A 463 47.23 12.85 -13.79
N GLN A 464 46.64 11.66 -13.60
CA GLN A 464 47.37 10.41 -13.72
C GLN A 464 47.85 10.19 -15.18
N PRO A 465 49.06 9.65 -15.39
CA PRO A 465 49.95 8.97 -14.42
C PRO A 465 50.91 9.88 -13.64
N THR A 466 50.67 11.20 -13.55
CA THR A 466 51.57 12.13 -12.81
C THR A 466 50.84 13.01 -11.80
N PRO A 467 50.88 12.71 -10.49
CA PRO A 467 51.52 11.56 -9.87
C PRO A 467 50.81 10.24 -10.19
N ASP A 468 51.56 9.16 -10.27
CA ASP A 468 51.09 7.78 -10.35
C ASP A 468 50.60 7.28 -8.98
N PRO A 469 49.68 6.32 -8.92
CA PRO A 469 49.50 5.55 -7.69
C PRO A 469 50.69 4.60 -7.51
N PRO A 470 51.36 4.55 -6.35
CA PRO A 470 51.00 5.12 -5.06
C PRO A 470 51.93 6.28 -4.66
N SER A 471 52.51 7.02 -5.62
CA SER A 471 53.45 8.08 -5.28
C SER A 471 52.79 9.13 -4.39
N ARG A 472 53.61 9.77 -3.55
CA ARG A 472 53.20 10.67 -2.46
C ARG A 472 52.65 9.96 -1.20
N PHE A 473 52.72 8.62 -1.11
CA PHE A 473 52.31 7.88 0.09
C PHE A 473 53.47 7.05 0.67
N SER A 474 53.62 7.07 1.99
CA SER A 474 54.55 6.18 2.70
C SER A 474 54.09 4.72 2.60
N SER A 475 54.98 3.76 2.81
CA SER A 475 54.60 2.32 2.83
C SER A 475 53.47 2.03 3.82
N THR A 476 53.50 2.65 5.01
CA THR A 476 52.45 2.56 6.02
C THR A 476 51.10 3.09 5.53
N GLN A 477 51.11 4.15 4.73
CA GLN A 477 49.89 4.76 4.20
C GLN A 477 49.28 3.97 3.04
N ARG A 478 50.13 3.24 2.30
CA ARG A 478 49.71 2.39 1.20
C ARG A 478 48.96 1.16 1.71
N GLY A 479 49.52 0.40 2.64
CA GLY A 479 48.87 -0.80 3.21
C GLY A 479 48.04 -0.52 4.47
N LEU A 480 47.30 0.59 4.50
CA LEU A 480 46.59 1.02 5.71
C LEU A 480 45.25 0.30 5.91
N PHE A 481 44.58 -0.06 4.81
CA PHE A 481 43.34 -0.82 4.82
C PHE A 481 43.55 -2.20 4.19
N PRO A 482 42.75 -3.21 4.59
CA PRO A 482 42.71 -4.49 3.91
C PRO A 482 42.44 -4.31 2.41
N GLY A 483 43.06 -5.15 1.57
CA GLY A 483 42.95 -5.06 0.12
C GLY A 483 43.86 -4.02 -0.53
N ASP A 484 44.64 -3.24 0.23
CA ASP A 484 45.62 -2.31 -0.33
C ASP A 484 47.01 -2.94 -0.58
N ASP A 485 47.23 -4.21 -0.22
CA ASP A 485 48.54 -4.88 -0.28
C ASP A 485 49.17 -4.82 -1.67
N PHE A 486 48.35 -4.78 -2.73
CA PHE A 486 48.78 -4.53 -4.11
C PHE A 486 49.72 -3.32 -4.25
N TYR A 487 49.47 -2.24 -3.49
CA TYR A 487 50.24 -1.00 -3.57
C TYR A 487 51.50 -0.98 -2.71
N LEU A 488 51.74 -2.00 -1.88
CA LEU A 488 52.97 -2.11 -1.08
C LEU A 488 54.19 -2.33 -1.98
N ASP A 489 54.05 -3.20 -2.97
CA ASP A 489 55.13 -3.66 -3.85
C ASP A 489 54.87 -3.30 -5.34
N CYS A 490 54.12 -2.22 -5.59
CA CYS A 490 53.65 -1.80 -6.91
C CYS A 490 54.71 -2.05 -8.01
N PRO A 491 54.56 -3.09 -8.86
CA PRO A 491 55.68 -3.64 -9.64
C PRO A 491 56.07 -2.81 -10.87
N GLY A 492 55.39 -1.70 -11.13
CA GLY A 492 55.38 -1.00 -12.41
C GLY A 492 54.53 -1.78 -13.42
N GLY A 493 53.44 -1.18 -13.90
CA GLY A 493 52.45 -1.88 -14.72
C GLY A 493 51.01 -1.42 -14.43
N PRO A 494 49.99 -2.23 -14.81
CA PRO A 494 48.59 -1.90 -14.56
C PRO A 494 48.32 -1.64 -13.09
N GLY A 495 47.62 -0.54 -12.77
CA GLY A 495 47.28 -0.16 -11.40
C GLY A 495 48.38 0.61 -10.66
N CYS A 496 49.60 0.61 -11.21
CA CYS A 496 50.71 1.47 -10.80
C CYS A 496 50.89 2.67 -11.74
N ASP A 497 50.18 2.69 -12.87
CA ASP A 497 50.16 3.80 -13.81
C ASP A 497 49.00 4.77 -13.51
N ALA A 498 47.82 4.22 -13.22
CA ALA A 498 46.63 4.96 -12.86
C ALA A 498 45.72 4.11 -11.95
N SER A 499 44.72 4.77 -11.36
CA SER A 499 43.84 4.20 -10.35
C SER A 499 43.03 3.04 -10.91
N TRP A 500 42.87 1.96 -10.16
CA TRP A 500 41.92 0.91 -10.54
C TRP A 500 40.49 1.45 -10.57
N ALA A 501 39.74 1.18 -11.63
CA ALA A 501 38.31 1.48 -11.64
C ALA A 501 37.60 0.56 -10.64
N VAL A 502 37.86 -0.74 -10.75
CA VAL A 502 37.33 -1.76 -9.84
C VAL A 502 38.43 -2.74 -9.49
N MET A 503 38.57 -3.04 -8.21
CA MET A 503 39.34 -4.19 -7.72
C MET A 503 38.35 -5.21 -7.15
N ILE A 504 38.49 -6.47 -7.53
CA ILE A 504 37.76 -7.59 -6.93
C ILE A 504 38.78 -8.65 -6.58
N SER A 505 38.94 -8.90 -5.28
CA SER A 505 39.91 -9.90 -4.81
C SER A 505 39.42 -10.67 -3.60
N GLU A 506 39.76 -11.97 -3.57
CA GLU A 506 39.38 -12.90 -2.51
C GLU A 506 37.86 -12.90 -2.21
N SER A 507 37.03 -12.54 -3.20
CA SER A 507 35.59 -12.28 -3.03
C SER A 507 34.74 -13.32 -3.76
N ASP A 508 33.46 -13.46 -3.36
CA ASP A 508 32.51 -14.36 -4.01
C ASP A 508 31.09 -13.77 -4.01
N ASN A 509 30.17 -14.32 -4.79
CA ASN A 509 28.76 -13.90 -4.78
C ASN A 509 28.53 -12.39 -5.00
N ILE A 510 29.27 -11.83 -5.96
CA ILE A 510 29.17 -10.42 -6.39
C ILE A 510 28.59 -10.37 -7.80
N TYR A 511 27.47 -9.65 -7.96
CA TYR A 511 26.92 -9.35 -9.27
C TYR A 511 26.94 -7.86 -9.58
N ILE A 512 27.77 -7.48 -10.55
CA ILE A 512 27.77 -6.15 -11.17
C ILE A 512 26.94 -6.21 -12.45
N ALA A 513 25.70 -5.75 -12.38
CA ALA A 513 24.76 -5.67 -13.50
C ALA A 513 24.83 -4.29 -14.16
N GLY A 514 25.87 -4.08 -14.95
CA GLY A 514 26.21 -2.81 -15.59
C GLY A 514 27.42 -2.15 -14.93
N ALA A 515 28.45 -1.86 -15.74
CA ALA A 515 29.60 -1.05 -15.34
C ALA A 515 30.09 -0.16 -16.48
N GLY A 516 30.20 1.16 -16.22
CA GLY A 516 30.81 2.14 -17.13
C GLY A 516 32.13 2.66 -16.57
N LEU A 517 33.27 2.14 -17.07
CA LEU A 517 34.59 2.38 -16.48
C LEU A 517 35.50 3.14 -17.45
N TYR A 518 35.87 4.39 -17.12
CA TYR A 518 36.49 5.29 -18.11
C TYR A 518 37.84 5.84 -17.65
N SER A 519 38.76 5.96 -18.61
CA SER A 519 40.02 6.70 -18.46
C SER A 519 40.19 7.68 -19.61
N TRP A 520 40.08 8.98 -19.34
CA TRP A 520 40.01 10.02 -20.37
C TRP A 520 41.34 10.70 -20.66
N PHE A 521 42.30 10.66 -19.74
CA PHE A 521 43.47 11.52 -19.80
C PHE A 521 44.76 10.75 -19.54
N SER A 522 45.84 11.29 -20.11
CA SER A 522 47.19 11.07 -19.61
C SER A 522 47.77 12.43 -19.24
N SER A 523 47.91 12.73 -17.95
CA SER A 523 48.39 14.02 -17.44
C SER A 523 47.65 15.23 -18.06
N TYR A 524 46.32 15.24 -17.95
CA TYR A 524 45.40 16.23 -18.54
C TYR A 524 45.37 16.32 -20.07
N ASN A 525 46.03 15.40 -20.80
CA ASN A 525 45.98 15.35 -22.25
C ASN A 525 45.14 14.17 -22.76
N GLN A 526 43.99 14.45 -23.38
CA GLN A 526 43.14 13.41 -23.99
C GLN A 526 43.62 12.99 -25.39
N ALA A 527 44.14 13.95 -26.17
CA ALA A 527 44.44 13.80 -27.59
C ALA A 527 45.54 12.75 -27.88
N VAL A 528 46.32 12.41 -26.86
CA VAL A 528 47.40 11.43 -26.97
C VAL A 528 46.97 10.00 -26.68
N CYS A 529 45.80 9.77 -26.07
CA CYS A 529 45.51 8.46 -25.48
C CYS A 529 44.10 7.88 -25.67
N VAL A 530 43.04 8.71 -25.77
CA VAL A 530 41.65 8.19 -25.78
C VAL A 530 41.40 7.33 -27.02
N ASP A 531 41.69 7.86 -28.21
CA ASP A 531 41.51 7.15 -29.48
C ASP A 531 42.57 6.06 -29.73
N ALA A 532 43.65 6.06 -28.95
CA ALA A 532 44.60 4.96 -28.92
C ALA A 532 44.22 3.88 -27.88
N SER A 533 43.19 4.12 -27.06
CA SER A 533 42.77 3.24 -25.94
C SER A 533 43.93 2.86 -25.02
N ASN A 534 44.77 3.84 -24.67
CA ASN A 534 45.98 3.64 -23.86
C ASN A 534 46.24 4.77 -22.84
N CYS A 535 45.18 5.47 -22.39
CA CYS A 535 45.28 6.42 -21.29
C CYS A 535 45.72 5.74 -19.98
N GLN A 536 45.29 4.49 -19.81
CA GLN A 536 45.64 3.61 -18.70
C GLN A 536 45.84 2.18 -19.20
N GLN A 537 46.63 1.37 -18.50
CA GLN A 537 46.93 0.00 -18.89
C GLN A 537 45.77 -0.98 -18.63
N ALA A 538 45.07 -0.86 -17.50
CA ALA A 538 43.91 -1.70 -17.20
C ALA A 538 42.93 -1.03 -16.22
N LEU A 539 41.65 -1.44 -16.25
CA LEU A 539 40.59 -0.85 -15.42
C LEU A 539 40.13 -1.77 -14.28
N ILE A 540 40.04 -3.08 -14.52
CA ILE A 540 39.60 -4.05 -13.50
C ILE A 540 40.78 -4.94 -13.08
N PHE A 541 41.03 -4.98 -11.77
CA PHE A 541 41.87 -5.99 -11.13
C PHE A 541 41.00 -7.13 -10.62
N PHE A 542 41.30 -8.37 -11.02
CA PHE A 542 40.49 -9.55 -10.73
C PHE A 542 41.36 -10.73 -10.28
N GLU A 543 41.42 -11.01 -8.99
CA GLU A 543 42.32 -12.04 -8.46
C GLU A 543 41.71 -12.89 -7.34
N GLU A 544 41.90 -14.21 -7.42
CA GLU A 544 41.55 -15.16 -6.35
C GLU A 544 40.06 -15.12 -5.92
N ASN A 545 39.16 -14.87 -6.87
CA ASN A 545 37.71 -14.81 -6.64
C ASN A 545 37.03 -16.17 -6.79
N GLY A 546 35.94 -16.37 -6.06
CA GLY A 546 35.03 -17.50 -6.21
C GLY A 546 34.21 -17.44 -7.50
N PRO A 547 33.55 -18.55 -7.88
CA PRO A 547 32.85 -18.67 -9.16
C PRO A 547 31.54 -17.87 -9.24
N GLY A 548 31.04 -17.33 -8.12
CA GLY A 548 29.84 -16.51 -8.04
C GLY A 548 30.08 -15.01 -8.30
N VAL A 549 31.28 -14.63 -8.76
CA VAL A 549 31.57 -13.25 -9.19
C VAL A 549 31.28 -13.09 -10.68
N GLN A 550 30.40 -12.16 -11.02
CA GLN A 550 29.96 -11.92 -12.40
C GLN A 550 29.80 -10.44 -12.71
N ILE A 551 30.13 -10.07 -13.95
CA ILE A 551 29.98 -8.71 -14.48
C ILE A 551 29.24 -8.79 -15.80
N ASN A 552 28.00 -8.29 -15.84
CA ASN A 552 27.23 -8.19 -17.07
C ASN A 552 27.16 -6.73 -17.51
N ASN A 553 27.06 -6.50 -18.81
CA ASN A 553 26.99 -5.17 -19.40
C ASN A 553 28.18 -4.26 -18.97
N LEU A 554 29.40 -4.72 -19.23
CA LEU A 554 30.66 -3.99 -18.94
C LEU A 554 31.10 -3.16 -20.14
N ILE A 555 31.28 -1.87 -19.92
CA ILE A 555 31.74 -0.88 -20.88
C ILE A 555 33.04 -0.27 -20.37
N THR A 556 34.05 -0.20 -21.24
CA THR A 556 35.32 0.47 -20.91
C THR A 556 35.77 1.45 -21.98
N ILE A 557 36.37 2.56 -21.56
CA ILE A 557 36.96 3.57 -22.46
C ILE A 557 38.39 3.90 -22.03
N GLY A 558 39.28 4.02 -23.02
CA GLY A 558 40.62 4.62 -22.84
C GLY A 558 41.66 3.72 -22.17
N ALA A 559 41.37 2.44 -21.94
CA ALA A 559 42.32 1.49 -21.35
C ALA A 559 42.74 0.39 -22.33
N THR A 560 43.97 -0.11 -22.19
CA THR A 560 44.49 -1.20 -23.04
C THR A 560 43.84 -2.54 -22.72
N ASN A 561 43.61 -2.82 -21.43
CA ASN A 561 42.93 -4.02 -20.96
C ASN A 561 41.67 -3.65 -20.17
N MET A 562 40.59 -4.39 -20.39
CA MET A 562 39.37 -4.25 -19.60
C MET A 562 39.57 -4.88 -18.22
N ILE A 563 40.08 -6.12 -18.20
CA ILE A 563 40.28 -6.94 -17.00
C ILE A 563 41.70 -7.50 -17.03
N VAL A 564 42.38 -7.45 -15.88
CA VAL A 564 43.64 -8.14 -15.62
C VAL A 564 43.52 -8.93 -14.33
N GLY A 565 43.88 -10.21 -14.41
CA GLY A 565 43.98 -11.13 -13.30
C GLY A 565 45.12 -12.11 -13.50
N LYS A 566 45.29 -13.00 -12.52
CA LYS A 566 46.39 -13.98 -12.51
C LYS A 566 46.38 -14.94 -13.71
N TRP A 567 45.18 -15.33 -14.14
CA TRP A 567 44.98 -16.33 -15.20
C TRP A 567 44.31 -15.76 -16.44
N ASN A 568 43.75 -14.55 -16.35
CA ASN A 568 42.98 -13.90 -17.39
C ASN A 568 43.46 -12.47 -17.64
N VAL A 569 43.59 -12.11 -18.91
CA VAL A 569 43.82 -10.75 -19.39
C VAL A 569 42.86 -10.56 -20.55
N VAL A 570 41.94 -9.60 -20.42
CA VAL A 570 40.92 -9.32 -21.43
C VAL A 570 41.24 -7.98 -22.09
N PRO A 571 41.82 -7.98 -23.31
CA PRO A 571 42.18 -6.76 -24.00
C PRO A 571 40.94 -5.98 -24.47
N SER A 572 41.01 -4.65 -24.42
CA SER A 572 39.96 -3.77 -24.97
C SER A 572 39.85 -3.93 -26.48
N ALA A 573 40.97 -4.20 -27.17
CA ALA A 573 41.02 -4.39 -28.62
C ALA A 573 40.16 -5.58 -29.09
N ASP A 574 40.06 -6.64 -28.29
CA ASP A 574 39.29 -7.85 -28.60
C ASP A 574 37.78 -7.67 -28.39
N ASN A 575 37.38 -6.59 -27.71
CA ASN A 575 36.00 -6.27 -27.38
C ASN A 575 35.56 -4.91 -27.92
N ARG A 576 36.29 -4.42 -28.92
CA ARG A 576 36.08 -3.14 -29.58
C ARG A 576 34.68 -3.04 -30.20
N ALA A 577 33.81 -2.19 -29.65
CA ALA A 577 32.43 -2.06 -30.09
C ALA A 577 32.29 -1.17 -31.33
N VAL A 578 33.04 -0.06 -31.38
CA VAL A 578 32.95 0.97 -32.45
C VAL A 578 34.31 1.37 -33.01
N ASP A 579 34.33 2.09 -34.14
CA ASP A 579 35.54 2.66 -34.79
C ASP A 579 35.54 4.19 -34.86
N PHE A 580 34.68 4.86 -34.09
CA PHE A 580 34.63 6.32 -33.99
C PHE A 580 34.81 6.77 -32.53
N HIS A 581 35.15 8.05 -32.36
CA HIS A 581 35.44 8.67 -31.07
C HIS A 581 34.17 8.89 -30.21
N PRO A 582 34.21 8.62 -28.89
CA PRO A 582 35.32 8.00 -28.18
C PRO A 582 35.34 6.50 -28.39
N PHE A 583 36.51 5.96 -28.21
CA PHE A 583 36.78 4.60 -28.57
C PHE A 583 36.35 3.63 -27.44
N TRP A 584 35.15 3.03 -27.46
CA TRP A 584 34.71 2.09 -26.39
C TRP A 584 34.75 0.59 -26.73
N SER A 585 34.86 -0.22 -25.68
CA SER A 585 34.82 -1.68 -25.71
C SER A 585 33.71 -2.20 -24.80
N GLN A 586 33.11 -3.34 -25.16
CA GLN A 586 31.92 -3.88 -24.49
C GLN A 586 31.99 -5.39 -24.30
N ILE A 587 31.65 -5.85 -23.10
CA ILE A 587 31.42 -7.25 -22.76
C ILE A 587 29.99 -7.37 -22.24
N THR A 588 29.20 -8.26 -22.83
CA THR A 588 27.80 -8.44 -22.43
C THR A 588 27.69 -9.31 -21.18
N ALA A 589 28.52 -10.35 -21.06
CA ALA A 589 28.59 -11.20 -19.87
C ALA A 589 30.02 -11.70 -19.59
N PHE A 590 30.45 -11.61 -18.34
CA PHE A 590 31.73 -12.12 -17.84
C PHE A 590 31.49 -12.92 -16.55
N GLY A 591 31.95 -14.18 -16.53
CA GLY A 591 31.70 -15.14 -15.45
C GLY A 591 30.49 -16.04 -15.71
N SER A 592 30.21 -16.94 -14.77
CA SER A 592 28.99 -17.77 -14.79
C SER A 592 27.83 -16.97 -14.21
N ASN A 593 26.64 -17.05 -14.81
CA ASN A 593 25.42 -16.41 -14.27
C ASN A 593 24.82 -17.15 -13.05
N THR A 594 25.65 -17.83 -12.26
CA THR A 594 25.23 -18.65 -11.12
C THR A 594 26.05 -18.27 -9.90
N PHE A 595 25.37 -17.92 -8.80
CA PHE A 595 26.02 -17.73 -7.52
C PHE A 595 26.55 -19.07 -6.99
N SER A 596 27.62 -19.03 -6.20
CA SER A 596 28.15 -20.22 -5.54
C SER A 596 27.26 -20.55 -4.34
N ASP A 597 26.78 -21.79 -4.27
CA ASP A 597 26.05 -22.25 -3.08
C ASP A 597 27.06 -22.39 -1.93
N SER A 598 26.99 -21.51 -0.92
CA SER A 598 27.79 -21.63 0.31
C SER A 598 27.19 -22.60 1.33
N ASP A 599 25.99 -23.14 1.07
CA ASP A 599 25.32 -24.12 1.92
C ASP A 599 24.76 -25.27 1.08
N ASP A 600 25.43 -26.43 1.15
CA ASP A 600 24.80 -27.73 0.93
C ASP A 600 23.66 -27.91 1.96
N GLU A 601 22.50 -27.32 1.72
CA GLU A 601 21.24 -27.76 2.29
C GLU A 601 20.36 -28.34 1.18
N PHE A 602 20.62 -29.63 0.94
CA PHE A 602 19.71 -30.64 0.41
C PHE A 602 18.36 -30.07 -0.07
N LEU A 603 18.23 -29.81 -1.37
CA LEU A 603 16.92 -29.72 -2.02
C LEU A 603 16.09 -30.93 -1.56
N PRO A 604 15.00 -30.77 -0.78
CA PRO A 604 14.12 -31.90 -0.57
C PRO A 604 13.47 -32.23 -1.91
N PRO A 605 13.38 -33.53 -2.26
CA PRO A 605 12.85 -33.96 -3.54
C PRO A 605 11.40 -33.46 -3.71
N SER A 606 11.14 -32.99 -4.91
CA SER A 606 9.82 -32.76 -5.48
C SER A 606 8.81 -33.85 -5.09
N ASN A 607 7.89 -33.51 -4.18
CA ASN A 607 6.51 -34.02 -4.10
C ASN A 607 5.75 -33.33 -2.96
N ILE A 608 5.46 -32.04 -3.10
CA ILE A 608 4.29 -31.47 -2.43
C ILE A 608 3.08 -32.00 -3.20
N ARG A 609 2.31 -32.89 -2.58
CA ARG A 609 1.04 -33.39 -3.12
C ARG A 609 0.17 -32.15 -3.40
N ALA A 610 -0.45 -32.03 -4.58
CA ALA A 610 -1.41 -30.97 -4.86
C ALA A 610 -2.76 -31.27 -4.19
N CYS A 611 -3.51 -30.23 -3.81
CA CYS A 611 -4.84 -30.42 -3.24
C CYS A 611 -5.68 -30.94 -4.39
N SER A 612 -6.43 -32.02 -4.19
CA SER A 612 -7.40 -32.42 -5.21
C SER A 612 -8.32 -31.23 -5.51
N ASP A 613 -8.86 -31.12 -6.73
CA ASP A 613 -9.75 -30.00 -7.08
C ASP A 613 -10.92 -29.84 -6.11
N GLY A 614 -11.29 -30.91 -5.40
CA GLY A 614 -12.31 -30.89 -4.35
C GLY A 614 -13.69 -30.53 -4.92
N PRO A 615 -14.79 -30.88 -4.23
CA PRO A 615 -16.09 -30.40 -4.67
C PRO A 615 -16.20 -28.88 -4.40
N PRO A 616 -16.73 -28.07 -5.34
CA PRO A 616 -17.15 -26.72 -5.02
C PRO A 616 -18.25 -26.80 -3.97
N ALA A 617 -17.98 -26.27 -2.78
CA ALA A 617 -18.84 -26.38 -1.61
C ALA A 617 -18.95 -25.01 -0.94
N THR A 618 -20.15 -24.66 -0.51
CA THR A 618 -20.39 -23.51 0.39
C THR A 618 -19.62 -23.70 1.70
N LEU A 619 -19.38 -22.63 2.45
CA LEU A 619 -18.63 -22.72 3.72
C LEU A 619 -19.29 -23.71 4.71
N LYS A 620 -20.62 -23.79 4.69
CA LYS A 620 -21.40 -24.73 5.50
C LYS A 620 -21.18 -26.18 5.09
N GLU A 621 -21.16 -26.47 3.79
CA GLU A 621 -20.89 -27.81 3.26
C GLU A 621 -19.45 -28.22 3.54
N LEU A 622 -18.49 -27.30 3.38
CA LEU A 622 -17.09 -27.53 3.72
C LEU A 622 -16.90 -27.86 5.21
N ALA A 623 -17.63 -27.16 6.10
CA ALA A 623 -17.63 -27.41 7.53
C ALA A 623 -18.21 -28.78 7.94
N ALA A 624 -19.05 -29.37 7.10
CA ALA A 624 -19.54 -30.74 7.29
C ALA A 624 -18.52 -31.79 6.82
N LEU A 625 -17.59 -31.42 5.94
CA LEU A 625 -16.56 -32.29 5.37
C LEU A 625 -15.19 -32.18 6.07
N LYS A 626 -15.04 -31.32 7.08
CA LYS A 626 -13.77 -31.01 7.78
C LYS A 626 -12.93 -32.24 8.13
N ASP A 627 -13.55 -33.30 8.65
CA ASP A 627 -12.83 -34.51 9.09
C ASP A 627 -12.29 -35.36 7.92
N TYR A 628 -12.67 -35.05 6.68
CA TYR A 628 -12.26 -35.71 5.44
C TYR A 628 -11.36 -34.83 4.56
N ILE A 629 -11.05 -33.60 5.00
CA ILE A 629 -10.15 -32.68 4.31
C ILE A 629 -8.75 -32.89 4.84
N ASP A 630 -7.80 -33.13 3.94
CA ASP A 630 -6.38 -33.19 4.30
C ASP A 630 -5.99 -31.88 5.02
N PRO A 631 -5.34 -31.93 6.20
CA PRO A 631 -5.14 -30.76 7.05
C PRO A 631 -4.47 -29.56 6.36
N TRP A 632 -3.61 -29.84 5.38
CA TRP A 632 -2.84 -28.87 4.63
C TRP A 632 -3.65 -28.17 3.50
N CYS A 633 -4.82 -28.72 3.12
CA CYS A 633 -5.76 -28.11 2.15
C CYS A 633 -6.84 -27.22 2.79
N ASN A 634 -6.92 -27.19 4.13
CA ASN A 634 -7.99 -26.49 4.86
C ASN A 634 -8.09 -25.01 4.49
N SER A 635 -6.96 -24.30 4.43
CA SER A 635 -6.94 -22.86 4.17
C SER A 635 -7.39 -22.54 2.75
N LEU A 636 -6.89 -23.29 1.76
CA LEU A 636 -7.29 -23.13 0.36
C LEU A 636 -8.79 -23.41 0.15
N TYR A 637 -9.29 -24.52 0.68
CA TYR A 637 -10.72 -24.84 0.53
C TYR A 637 -11.62 -23.85 1.27
N THR A 638 -11.18 -23.32 2.42
CA THR A 638 -11.93 -22.28 3.14
C THR A 638 -12.08 -21.01 2.29
N LEU A 639 -11.03 -20.58 1.61
CA LEU A 639 -11.09 -19.42 0.71
C LEU A 639 -11.99 -19.68 -0.50
N ARG A 640 -11.87 -20.85 -1.15
CA ARG A 640 -12.76 -21.25 -2.25
C ARG A 640 -14.23 -21.25 -1.83
N ALA A 641 -14.54 -21.75 -0.64
CA ALA A 641 -15.90 -21.77 -0.11
C ALA A 641 -16.43 -20.38 0.22
N LEU A 642 -15.61 -19.53 0.84
CA LEU A 642 -15.96 -18.13 1.10
C LEU A 642 -16.23 -17.36 -0.20
N LYS A 643 -15.41 -17.58 -1.23
CA LYS A 643 -15.64 -17.01 -2.55
C LYS A 643 -16.93 -17.51 -3.19
N MET A 644 -17.23 -18.80 -3.10
CA MET A 644 -18.46 -19.35 -3.66
C MET A 644 -19.70 -18.72 -3.00
N ASP A 645 -19.70 -18.59 -1.67
CA ASP A 645 -20.76 -17.93 -0.93
C ASP A 645 -20.89 -16.44 -1.33
N TYR A 646 -19.75 -15.75 -1.49
CA TYR A 646 -19.68 -14.38 -1.97
C TYR A 646 -20.27 -14.21 -3.38
N ASP A 647 -19.85 -15.04 -4.34
CA ASP A 647 -20.32 -14.97 -5.73
C ASP A 647 -21.83 -15.23 -5.82
N GLN A 648 -22.37 -16.10 -4.98
CA GLN A 648 -23.81 -16.33 -4.87
C GLN A 648 -24.55 -15.10 -4.32
N ALA A 649 -23.98 -14.42 -3.33
CA ALA A 649 -24.53 -13.18 -2.79
C ALA A 649 -24.51 -12.03 -3.82
N MET A 650 -23.45 -11.94 -4.62
CA MET A 650 -23.35 -10.94 -5.68
C MET A 650 -24.36 -11.16 -6.81
N LYS A 651 -24.65 -12.42 -7.17
CA LYS A 651 -25.74 -12.74 -8.09
C LYS A 651 -27.09 -12.26 -7.56
N ILE A 652 -27.35 -12.44 -6.27
CA ILE A 652 -28.55 -11.92 -5.62
C ILE A 652 -28.59 -10.38 -5.70
N PHE A 653 -27.48 -9.69 -5.42
CA PHE A 653 -27.43 -8.23 -5.56
C PHE A 653 -27.66 -7.77 -7.00
N ASP A 654 -27.08 -8.43 -8.00
CA ASP A 654 -27.30 -8.13 -9.41
C ASP A 654 -28.77 -8.35 -9.80
N GLU A 655 -29.39 -9.45 -9.33
CA GLU A 655 -30.81 -9.73 -9.54
C GLU A 655 -31.71 -8.67 -8.90
N LEU A 656 -31.45 -8.27 -7.66
CA LEU A 656 -32.24 -7.26 -6.95
C LEU A 656 -32.00 -5.84 -7.49
N SER A 657 -30.83 -5.58 -8.08
CA SER A 657 -30.48 -4.30 -8.71
C SER A 657 -31.05 -4.15 -10.12
N SER A 658 -31.38 -5.27 -10.78
CA SER A 658 -31.87 -5.28 -12.16
C SER A 658 -33.29 -4.72 -12.26
N ASP A 659 -33.55 -3.98 -13.33
CA ASP A 659 -34.90 -3.45 -13.60
C ASP A 659 -35.88 -4.56 -14.05
N ASP A 660 -35.37 -5.77 -14.35
CA ASP A 660 -36.13 -6.90 -14.88
C ASP A 660 -36.77 -7.81 -13.81
N ASN A 661 -36.43 -7.66 -12.52
CA ASN A 661 -36.81 -8.61 -11.46
C ASN A 661 -38.11 -8.27 -10.68
N ASP A 662 -38.92 -7.32 -11.17
CA ASP A 662 -40.17 -6.89 -10.51
C ASP A 662 -39.96 -6.43 -9.04
N PHE A 663 -38.71 -6.09 -8.67
CA PHE A 663 -38.32 -5.77 -7.29
C PHE A 663 -39.11 -4.58 -6.75
N ASP A 664 -39.24 -3.52 -7.54
CA ASP A 664 -39.96 -2.30 -7.15
C ASP A 664 -41.46 -2.57 -6.93
N HIS A 665 -42.05 -3.48 -7.69
CA HIS A 665 -43.44 -3.90 -7.50
C HIS A 665 -43.63 -4.74 -6.24
N LYS A 666 -42.74 -5.70 -5.97
CA LYS A 666 -42.77 -6.50 -4.73
C LYS A 666 -42.46 -5.66 -3.49
N PHE A 667 -41.54 -4.71 -3.62
CA PHE A 667 -41.27 -3.69 -2.60
C PHE A 667 -42.49 -2.82 -2.36
N ASP A 668 -43.20 -2.40 -3.42
CA ASP A 668 -44.44 -1.65 -3.30
C ASP A 668 -45.52 -2.41 -2.51
N ILE A 669 -45.64 -3.73 -2.68
CA ILE A 669 -46.55 -4.58 -1.91
C ILE A 669 -46.11 -4.61 -0.43
N TYR A 670 -44.83 -4.84 -0.17
CA TYR A 670 -44.24 -4.79 1.17
C TYR A 670 -44.49 -3.46 1.88
N ALA A 671 -44.17 -2.34 1.21
CA ALA A 671 -44.30 -0.98 1.72
C ALA A 671 -45.76 -0.62 2.01
N LYS A 672 -46.69 -1.10 1.17
CA LYS A 672 -48.13 -0.91 1.38
C LYS A 672 -48.64 -1.66 2.61
N GLU A 673 -48.25 -2.91 2.80
CA GLU A 673 -48.61 -3.67 4.00
C GLU A 673 -47.95 -3.12 5.26
N PHE A 674 -46.71 -2.62 5.16
CA PHE A 674 -46.07 -1.94 6.27
C PHE A 674 -46.82 -0.67 6.67
N ALA A 675 -47.26 0.14 5.70
CA ALA A 675 -48.03 1.35 5.94
C ALA A 675 -49.44 1.07 6.49
N SER A 676 -50.10 -0.02 6.06
CA SER A 676 -51.45 -0.38 6.52
C SER A 676 -51.53 -0.63 8.03
N GLY A 677 -50.45 -1.15 8.63
CA GLY A 677 -50.34 -1.39 10.07
C GLY A 677 -50.01 -0.17 10.93
N ALA A 678 -49.80 1.02 10.34
CA ALA A 678 -49.29 2.20 11.06
C ALA A 678 -50.16 2.63 12.25
N GLN A 679 -51.48 2.74 12.05
CA GLN A 679 -52.41 3.16 13.09
C GLN A 679 -52.43 2.19 14.29
N LYS A 680 -52.43 0.88 14.03
CA LYS A 680 -52.39 -0.14 15.09
C LYS A 680 -51.13 -0.06 15.96
N ARG A 681 -50.00 0.38 15.37
CA ARG A 681 -48.72 0.53 16.08
C ARG A 681 -48.73 1.76 16.98
N VAL A 682 -49.29 2.88 16.49
CA VAL A 682 -49.57 4.06 17.32
C VAL A 682 -50.50 3.73 18.48
N GLU A 683 -51.55 2.95 18.24
CA GLU A 683 -52.45 2.50 19.31
C GLU A 683 -51.73 1.67 20.36
N LYS A 684 -50.95 0.66 19.94
CA LYS A 684 -50.21 -0.21 20.87
C LYS A 684 -49.20 0.58 21.71
N PHE A 685 -48.46 1.50 21.08
CA PHE A 685 -47.53 2.39 21.77
C PHE A 685 -48.25 3.29 22.78
N THR A 686 -49.34 3.92 22.36
CA THR A 686 -50.12 4.85 23.19
C THR A 686 -50.76 4.13 24.36
N ASN A 687 -51.27 2.90 24.16
CA ASN A 687 -51.79 2.06 25.23
C ASN A 687 -50.69 1.52 26.15
N LYS A 688 -49.46 1.34 25.69
CA LYS A 688 -48.35 0.92 26.56
C LYS A 688 -47.84 2.08 27.42
N ASN A 689 -47.78 3.27 26.85
CA ASN A 689 -47.15 4.44 27.47
C ASN A 689 -48.16 5.50 27.96
N GLY A 690 -49.45 5.22 27.87
CA GLY A 690 -50.53 6.18 28.13
C GLY A 690 -50.37 6.91 29.47
N ASN A 691 -50.20 6.17 30.56
CA ASN A 691 -50.07 6.69 31.93
C ASN A 691 -48.89 7.64 32.12
N LYS A 692 -47.87 7.52 31.27
CA LYS A 692 -46.69 8.36 31.33
C LYS A 692 -46.96 9.74 30.74
N TYR A 693 -47.75 9.82 29.67
CA TYR A 693 -47.86 11.01 28.83
C TYR A 693 -49.27 11.64 28.82
N PHE A 694 -50.29 10.90 29.26
CA PHE A 694 -51.69 11.32 29.19
C PHE A 694 -52.41 11.16 30.53
N SER A 695 -53.40 12.03 30.72
CA SER A 695 -54.49 11.87 31.68
C SER A 695 -55.75 11.43 30.94
N CYS A 696 -56.47 10.44 31.47
CA CYS A 696 -57.65 9.86 30.83
C CYS A 696 -58.91 10.10 31.65
N GLN A 697 -59.98 10.45 30.95
CA GLN A 697 -61.32 10.46 31.52
C GLN A 697 -62.17 9.44 30.79
N VAL A 698 -62.87 8.58 31.52
CA VAL A 698 -63.75 7.55 30.95
C VAL A 698 -65.19 7.95 31.14
N GLY A 699 -65.99 7.77 30.09
CA GLY A 699 -67.44 7.89 30.15
C GLY A 699 -68.08 6.72 30.89
N GLU A 700 -68.06 6.75 32.23
CA GLU A 700 -68.67 5.70 33.04
C GLU A 700 -70.19 5.83 33.11
N THR A 701 -70.86 4.68 33.05
CA THR A 701 -72.30 4.58 33.25
C THR A 701 -72.59 4.38 34.73
N GLN A 702 -73.31 5.31 35.35
CA GLN A 702 -73.69 5.25 36.75
C GLN A 702 -75.17 4.90 36.91
N PHE A 703 -75.46 4.03 37.87
CA PHE A 703 -76.81 3.66 38.28
C PHE A 703 -77.16 4.25 39.64
N CYS A 704 -78.46 4.30 39.93
CA CYS A 704 -78.94 4.69 41.25
C CYS A 704 -78.65 3.61 42.29
N CYS A 705 -78.03 3.97 43.43
CA CYS A 705 -77.59 3.00 44.46
C CYS A 705 -78.70 2.08 44.97
N LYS A 706 -79.96 2.57 44.93
CA LYS A 706 -81.12 1.82 45.43
C LYS A 706 -81.61 0.75 44.46
N ASP A 707 -81.25 0.86 43.18
CA ASP A 707 -81.74 0.03 42.09
C ASP A 707 -80.61 -0.66 41.30
N CYS A 708 -79.34 -0.32 41.57
CA CYS A 708 -78.17 -0.87 40.86
C CYS A 708 -78.06 -2.40 40.95
N HIS A 709 -78.45 -3.03 42.08
CA HIS A 709 -78.50 -4.50 42.17
C HIS A 709 -79.79 -5.12 41.63
N LYS A 710 -80.89 -4.36 41.49
CA LYS A 710 -82.20 -4.89 41.07
C LYS A 710 -82.34 -5.04 39.55
N HIS A 711 -81.64 -4.19 38.83
CA HIS A 711 -81.66 -4.15 37.36
C HIS A 711 -80.24 -4.21 36.76
N ALA A 712 -79.29 -4.70 37.56
CA ALA A 712 -77.94 -4.97 37.11
C ALA A 712 -77.98 -5.80 35.83
N CYS A 713 -77.28 -5.29 34.83
CA CYS A 713 -76.98 -5.91 33.55
C CYS A 713 -76.69 -7.43 33.68
N ASP A 714 -76.95 -8.17 32.60
CA ASP A 714 -76.68 -9.62 32.50
C ASP A 714 -75.36 -9.96 33.22
N PRO A 715 -75.35 -10.90 34.19
CA PRO A 715 -74.13 -11.28 34.93
C PRO A 715 -72.96 -11.70 34.02
N LYS A 716 -73.22 -12.01 32.75
CA LYS A 716 -72.18 -12.29 31.73
C LYS A 716 -71.52 -11.04 31.17
N GLN A 717 -72.14 -9.87 31.29
CA GLN A 717 -71.71 -8.60 30.67
C GLN A 717 -71.13 -7.58 31.66
N CYS A 718 -71.42 -7.65 32.97
CA CYS A 718 -70.97 -6.64 33.95
C CYS A 718 -70.13 -7.20 35.12
N HIS A 719 -69.40 -6.32 35.84
CA HIS A 719 -68.54 -6.67 36.98
C HIS A 719 -69.35 -7.25 38.17
N THR A 720 -68.67 -7.86 39.14
CA THR A 720 -69.26 -8.48 40.34
C THR A 720 -70.04 -7.52 41.25
N ASP A 721 -69.86 -6.21 41.12
CA ASP A 721 -70.66 -5.20 41.83
C ASP A 721 -71.10 -4.05 40.88
N PRO A 722 -72.36 -4.05 40.41
CA PRO A 722 -72.92 -3.02 39.54
C PRO A 722 -73.11 -1.65 40.24
N CYS A 723 -72.84 -1.57 41.55
CA CYS A 723 -72.98 -0.37 42.36
C CYS A 723 -71.65 0.37 42.62
N LEU A 724 -70.53 -0.08 42.03
CA LEU A 724 -69.19 0.51 42.23
C LEU A 724 -69.16 2.04 42.05
N TYR A 725 -69.96 2.58 41.13
CA TYR A 725 -70.13 4.01 40.89
C TYR A 725 -71.60 4.44 40.97
N CYS A 726 -72.28 4.13 42.07
CA CYS A 726 -73.70 4.45 42.22
C CYS A 726 -73.95 5.84 42.83
N ARG A 727 -75.11 6.44 42.51
CA ARG A 727 -75.54 7.74 43.05
C ARG A 727 -76.72 7.57 44.03
N GLU A 728 -76.64 8.17 45.22
CA GLU A 728 -77.66 8.01 46.27
C GLU A 728 -78.96 8.80 46.01
N ASN A 729 -78.86 9.96 45.33
CA ASN A 729 -79.98 10.89 45.11
C ASN A 729 -80.64 10.72 43.74
N CYS A 730 -81.33 9.59 43.55
CA CYS A 730 -82.11 9.30 42.35
C CYS A 730 -83.62 9.16 42.60
N SER A 731 -84.44 9.41 41.58
CA SER A 731 -85.90 9.34 41.67
C SER A 731 -86.46 7.98 41.20
N LYS A 732 -87.53 7.50 41.86
CA LYS A 732 -88.08 6.12 41.74
C LYS A 732 -89.00 5.84 40.54
N LYS A 733 -89.09 6.68 39.50
CA LYS A 733 -90.16 6.52 38.50
C LYS A 733 -89.70 6.01 37.12
N ARG A 734 -89.99 4.71 36.93
CA ARG A 734 -90.31 3.93 35.71
C ARG A 734 -89.21 3.22 34.92
N ASP A 735 -89.52 1.94 34.68
CA ASP A 735 -89.27 1.07 33.54
C ASP A 735 -87.90 1.13 32.86
N PHE A 736 -87.08 0.11 33.16
CA PHE A 736 -85.90 -0.30 32.41
C PHE A 736 -86.28 -0.63 30.96
N LEU A 737 -86.30 0.38 30.08
CA LEU A 737 -86.09 0.16 28.66
C LEU A 737 -84.57 0.15 28.43
N PRO A 738 -84.01 -0.81 27.68
CA PRO A 738 -82.61 -0.75 27.30
C PRO A 738 -82.41 0.52 26.46
N LEU A 739 -81.80 1.54 27.05
CA LEU A 739 -81.47 2.80 26.37
C LEU A 739 -80.28 2.61 25.42
N LEU A 740 -80.37 1.65 24.49
CA LEU A 740 -79.47 1.53 23.36
C LEU A 740 -79.85 2.51 22.22
N GLY A 741 -80.35 3.72 22.54
CA GLY A 741 -80.91 4.61 21.51
C GLY A 741 -81.17 6.08 21.83
N ARG A 742 -80.69 6.66 22.93
CA ARG A 742 -80.71 8.12 23.16
C ARG A 742 -79.39 8.56 23.80
N SER A 743 -78.45 9.08 23.01
CA SER A 743 -77.08 9.40 23.45
C SER A 743 -76.69 10.86 23.24
N ASP A 744 -77.65 11.78 23.30
CA ASP A 744 -77.46 13.18 22.90
C ASP A 744 -78.04 14.19 23.90
N GLN A 745 -78.35 13.77 25.12
CA GLN A 745 -78.86 14.67 26.17
C GLN A 745 -78.14 14.44 27.51
N PRO A 746 -77.66 15.49 28.19
CA PRO A 746 -77.21 15.37 29.57
C PRO A 746 -78.37 14.88 30.43
N THR A 747 -78.17 13.74 31.07
CA THR A 747 -79.12 13.06 31.95
C THR A 747 -79.67 14.02 33.00
N LYS A 748 -80.99 14.17 33.06
CA LYS A 748 -81.65 15.16 33.93
C LYS A 748 -81.75 14.63 35.35
N PRO A 749 -81.69 15.49 36.39
CA PRO A 749 -81.83 15.05 37.78
C PRO A 749 -83.10 14.19 37.95
N GLY A 750 -82.92 12.87 38.13
CA GLY A 750 -84.02 11.92 38.29
C GLY A 750 -84.04 10.72 37.34
N ASP A 751 -83.22 10.68 36.28
CA ASP A 751 -83.06 9.50 35.41
C ASP A 751 -82.50 8.28 36.19
N PRO A 752 -82.72 7.03 35.74
CA PRO A 752 -82.19 5.85 36.44
C PRO A 752 -80.73 5.52 36.09
N THR A 753 -80.23 6.05 34.97
CA THR A 753 -78.88 5.85 34.44
C THR A 753 -78.31 7.19 34.00
N PHE A 754 -77.08 7.51 34.42
CA PHE A 754 -76.37 8.76 34.07
C PHE A 754 -74.97 8.44 33.54
N PHE A 755 -74.43 9.32 32.68
CA PHE A 755 -73.03 9.22 32.26
C PHE A 755 -72.21 10.30 32.94
N THR A 756 -71.05 9.92 33.46
CA THR A 756 -70.10 10.90 34.01
C THR A 756 -68.69 10.59 33.54
N LYS A 757 -67.87 11.64 33.49
CA LYS A 757 -66.44 11.49 33.23
C LYS A 757 -65.75 11.16 34.55
N VAL A 758 -65.14 9.99 34.62
CA VAL A 758 -64.35 9.55 35.76
C VAL A 758 -62.89 9.58 35.36
N ASP A 759 -62.05 10.22 36.19
CA ASP A 759 -60.60 10.21 35.99
C ASP A 759 -60.07 8.80 36.25
N GLU A 760 -59.37 8.24 35.27
CA GLU A 760 -58.76 6.92 35.33
C GLU A 760 -57.32 6.98 34.77
N PRO A 761 -56.46 5.99 35.08
CA PRO A 761 -55.18 5.83 34.38
C PRO A 761 -55.36 5.72 32.86
N CYS A 762 -54.29 5.90 32.09
CA CYS A 762 -54.24 5.70 30.64
C CYS A 762 -53.35 4.48 30.26
N PRO A 763 -53.80 3.55 29.41
CA PRO A 763 -55.18 3.29 29.04
C PRO A 763 -55.96 2.93 30.30
N PRO A 764 -57.28 3.16 30.32
CA PRO A 764 -57.98 3.06 31.58
C PRO A 764 -58.21 1.62 32.01
N ASP A 765 -58.28 1.42 33.34
CA ASP A 765 -58.29 0.10 33.95
C ASP A 765 -59.67 -0.52 33.80
N TYR A 766 -59.88 -1.20 32.68
CA TYR A 766 -61.16 -1.82 32.31
C TYR A 766 -61.66 -2.85 33.35
N SER A 767 -60.80 -3.33 34.26
CA SER A 767 -61.22 -4.22 35.36
C SER A 767 -62.00 -3.48 36.45
N LYS A 768 -61.91 -2.16 36.55
CA LYS A 768 -62.53 -1.35 37.62
C LYS A 768 -63.79 -0.60 37.16
N ARG A 769 -64.41 -1.01 36.05
CA ARG A 769 -65.48 -0.26 35.38
C ARG A 769 -66.88 -0.81 35.62
N GLY A 770 -67.88 0.07 35.62
CA GLY A 770 -69.26 -0.25 36.00
C GLY A 770 -69.96 -1.22 35.04
N TYR A 771 -69.62 -1.20 33.76
CA TYR A 771 -70.19 -2.09 32.72
C TYR A 771 -69.33 -3.33 32.42
N GLY A 772 -68.40 -3.68 33.32
CA GLY A 772 -67.63 -4.93 33.28
C GLY A 772 -66.44 -4.95 32.30
N PRO A 773 -65.45 -5.83 32.56
CA PRO A 773 -64.22 -5.92 31.78
C PRO A 773 -64.41 -6.56 30.39
N ASN A 774 -65.57 -7.16 30.14
CA ASN A 774 -65.79 -8.04 28.98
C ASN A 774 -66.11 -7.29 27.68
N ASN A 775 -66.31 -5.96 27.72
CA ASN A 775 -66.47 -5.15 26.52
C ASN A 775 -65.84 -3.75 26.68
N PRO A 776 -64.50 -3.64 26.71
CA PRO A 776 -63.77 -2.39 26.97
C PRO A 776 -64.01 -1.31 25.92
N TYR A 777 -64.60 -1.67 24.78
CA TYR A 777 -64.75 -0.81 23.60
C TYR A 777 -65.94 0.12 23.67
N VAL A 778 -66.94 -0.17 24.52
CA VAL A 778 -68.24 0.51 24.50
C VAL A 778 -68.16 1.94 25.00
N GLN A 779 -67.25 2.31 25.90
CA GLN A 779 -67.23 3.65 26.52
C GLN A 779 -66.23 4.59 25.86
N THR A 780 -66.60 5.86 25.76
CA THR A 780 -65.68 6.91 25.29
C THR A 780 -64.57 7.18 26.31
N VAL A 781 -63.36 7.39 25.81
CA VAL A 781 -62.22 7.87 26.61
C VAL A 781 -61.72 9.20 26.04
N TRP A 782 -61.53 10.19 26.91
CA TRP A 782 -60.90 11.45 26.57
C TRP A 782 -59.46 11.43 27.06
N TRP A 783 -58.52 11.43 26.11
CA TRP A 783 -57.08 11.46 26.33
C TRP A 783 -56.60 12.90 26.29
N SER A 784 -55.97 13.35 27.38
CA SER A 784 -55.38 14.68 27.48
C SER A 784 -53.89 14.54 27.70
N ILE A 785 -53.08 14.91 26.71
CA ILE A 785 -51.62 14.90 26.82
C ILE A 785 -51.18 15.98 27.82
N HIS A 786 -50.19 15.68 28.67
CA HIS A 786 -49.70 16.69 29.62
C HIS A 786 -48.95 17.82 28.89
N ASP A 787 -49.07 19.06 29.37
CA ASP A 787 -48.61 20.27 28.67
C ASP A 787 -47.12 20.23 28.25
N ASN A 788 -46.25 19.58 29.03
CA ASN A 788 -44.81 19.49 28.75
C ASN A 788 -44.39 18.19 28.03
N ASP A 789 -45.28 17.22 27.91
CA ASP A 789 -44.95 15.85 27.50
C ASP A 789 -45.11 15.62 25.99
N ARG A 790 -45.68 16.58 25.26
CA ARG A 790 -46.03 16.40 23.84
C ARG A 790 -44.83 16.09 22.95
N ASN A 791 -43.73 16.82 23.12
CA ASN A 791 -42.53 16.60 22.32
C ASN A 791 -41.86 15.28 22.70
N ASP A 792 -41.81 14.95 23.98
CA ASP A 792 -41.23 13.71 24.49
C ASP A 792 -42.06 12.47 24.08
N PHE A 793 -43.39 12.60 24.06
CA PHE A 793 -44.31 11.60 23.55
C PHE A 793 -44.10 11.38 22.06
N LEU A 794 -44.08 12.46 21.26
CA LEU A 794 -43.90 12.36 19.80
C LEU A 794 -42.50 11.83 19.44
N ALA A 795 -41.46 12.20 20.19
CA ALA A 795 -40.12 11.65 20.04
C ALA A 795 -40.07 10.15 20.40
N ALA A 796 -40.68 9.75 21.52
CA ALA A 796 -40.77 8.35 21.92
C ALA A 796 -41.64 7.52 20.96
N LEU A 797 -42.74 8.08 20.45
CA LEU A 797 -43.61 7.48 19.45
C LEU A 797 -42.87 7.31 18.14
N THR A 798 -42.18 8.35 17.66
CA THR A 798 -41.36 8.27 16.44
C THR A 798 -40.32 7.16 16.61
N LYS A 799 -39.65 7.12 17.77
CA LYS A 799 -38.65 6.10 18.10
C LYS A 799 -39.21 4.67 18.14
N GLU A 800 -40.38 4.44 18.74
CA GLU A 800 -40.94 3.09 18.93
C GLU A 800 -41.85 2.65 17.78
N THR A 801 -42.35 3.58 16.94
CA THR A 801 -43.33 3.28 15.88
C THR A 801 -42.91 3.62 14.46
N GLY A 802 -41.84 4.39 14.27
CA GLY A 802 -41.37 4.87 12.96
C GLY A 802 -42.32 5.79 12.21
N ILE A 803 -43.32 6.32 12.90
CA ILE A 803 -44.22 7.30 12.34
C ILE A 803 -43.78 8.66 12.89
N THR A 804 -43.26 9.49 11.99
CA THR A 804 -42.73 10.81 12.31
C THR A 804 -43.83 11.73 12.85
N ALA A 805 -43.43 12.70 13.67
CA ALA A 805 -44.35 13.59 14.36
C ALA A 805 -45.29 14.36 13.41
N ASP A 806 -44.86 14.69 12.19
CA ASP A 806 -45.66 15.37 11.17
C ASP A 806 -46.77 14.48 10.59
N LYS A 807 -46.67 13.16 10.78
CA LYS A 807 -47.68 12.17 10.36
C LYS A 807 -48.65 11.82 11.49
N ILE A 808 -48.57 12.49 12.64
CA ILE A 808 -49.46 12.28 13.79
C ILE A 808 -50.32 13.53 14.03
N THR A 809 -51.63 13.32 14.10
CA THR A 809 -52.59 14.32 14.57
C THR A 809 -53.32 13.79 15.79
N PHE A 810 -53.67 14.67 16.74
CA PHE A 810 -54.48 14.29 17.90
C PHE A 810 -55.95 14.59 17.59
N GLY A 811 -56.81 13.59 17.69
CA GLY A 811 -58.18 13.72 17.25
C GLY A 811 -59.13 12.67 17.81
N ALA A 812 -60.29 12.56 17.17
CA ALA A 812 -61.31 11.58 17.52
C ALA A 812 -61.04 10.27 16.76
N TYR A 813 -60.62 9.24 17.47
CA TYR A 813 -60.29 7.92 16.97
C TYR A 813 -61.39 6.90 17.30
N MET A 814 -61.74 6.04 16.33
CA MET A 814 -62.79 5.02 16.49
C MET A 814 -62.15 3.64 16.59
N ARG A 815 -62.30 2.97 17.75
CA ARG A 815 -61.61 1.70 18.02
C ARG A 815 -62.05 0.53 17.12
N ASN A 816 -63.31 0.50 16.69
CA ASN A 816 -63.90 -0.62 15.91
C ASN A 816 -64.37 -0.22 14.49
N GLY A 817 -64.09 1.01 14.04
CA GLY A 817 -64.45 1.48 12.70
C GLY A 817 -65.96 1.63 12.39
N VAL A 818 -66.85 1.28 13.33
CA VAL A 818 -68.31 1.46 13.20
C VAL A 818 -68.76 2.56 14.15
N MET A 819 -69.21 3.69 13.60
CA MET A 819 -69.73 4.78 14.41
C MET A 819 -71.19 4.51 14.77
N SER A 820 -71.51 4.51 16.07
CA SER A 820 -72.89 4.53 16.52
C SER A 820 -73.64 5.68 15.83
N SER A 821 -74.85 5.41 15.34
CA SER A 821 -75.74 6.43 14.74
C SER A 821 -75.96 7.64 15.65
N SER A 822 -75.77 7.44 16.96
CA SER A 822 -76.00 8.42 18.01
C SER A 822 -74.80 9.38 18.24
N CYS A 823 -73.67 9.18 17.56
CA CYS A 823 -72.48 10.03 17.65
C CYS A 823 -72.14 10.78 16.33
N ARG A 824 -73.11 10.87 15.41
CA ARG A 824 -72.94 11.48 14.06
C ARG A 824 -72.61 12.97 14.03
N ASP A 825 -73.01 13.73 15.03
CA ASP A 825 -72.89 15.19 15.01
C ASP A 825 -71.61 15.76 15.64
N LYS A 826 -70.60 14.92 15.97
CA LYS A 826 -69.27 15.34 16.47
C LYS A 826 -69.28 16.33 17.65
N SER A 827 -70.34 16.41 18.45
CA SER A 827 -70.27 17.08 19.75
C SER A 827 -69.34 16.27 20.67
N GLN A 828 -68.55 16.95 21.51
CA GLN A 828 -67.56 16.33 22.41
C GLN A 828 -68.17 15.43 23.53
N ASP A 829 -69.45 15.09 23.39
CA ASP A 829 -70.31 14.47 24.40
C ASP A 829 -70.79 13.07 23.99
N CYS A 830 -70.20 12.45 22.96
CA CYS A 830 -70.44 11.03 22.68
C CYS A 830 -69.79 10.20 23.80
N PHE A 831 -70.60 9.42 24.55
CA PHE A 831 -70.12 8.56 25.65
C PHE A 831 -69.81 7.13 25.22
N PHE A 832 -69.93 6.81 23.93
CA PHE A 832 -69.72 5.45 23.41
C PHE A 832 -68.69 5.33 22.27
N ASP A 833 -67.89 4.27 22.26
CA ASP A 833 -67.01 3.80 21.16
C ASP A 833 -65.93 4.78 20.62
N MET A 834 -65.64 5.89 21.32
CA MET A 834 -64.71 6.93 20.86
C MET A 834 -63.48 7.12 21.75
N ASP A 835 -62.34 7.44 21.14
CA ASP A 835 -61.15 7.99 21.80
C ASP A 835 -60.92 9.44 21.35
N TYR A 836 -61.18 10.42 22.21
CA TYR A 836 -60.90 11.83 21.89
C TYR A 836 -59.51 12.24 22.36
N GLY A 837 -58.81 13.06 21.57
CA GLY A 837 -57.45 13.49 21.89
C GLY A 837 -56.41 12.40 21.70
N PHE A 838 -56.74 11.35 20.94
CA PHE A 838 -55.89 10.21 20.67
C PHE A 838 -55.01 10.45 19.43
N PRO A 839 -53.78 9.93 19.39
CA PRO A 839 -52.92 10.05 18.22
C PRO A 839 -53.42 9.21 17.04
N ILE A 840 -53.55 9.87 15.88
CA ILE A 840 -54.06 9.33 14.61
C ILE A 840 -53.00 9.57 13.53
N VAL A 841 -52.69 8.51 12.79
CA VAL A 841 -51.79 8.53 11.65
C VAL A 841 -52.47 9.20 10.46
N THR A 842 -51.86 10.27 9.95
CA THR A 842 -52.34 11.04 8.80
C THR A 842 -51.25 11.14 7.74
N GLY A 843 -51.54 10.69 6.51
CA GLY A 843 -50.64 10.85 5.37
C GLY A 843 -49.39 9.96 5.39
N PHE A 844 -49.38 8.90 6.21
CA PHE A 844 -48.37 7.85 6.15
C PHE A 844 -48.79 6.80 5.12
N SER A 845 -47.94 6.54 4.14
CA SER A 845 -48.21 5.73 2.96
C SER A 845 -46.99 4.91 2.56
N LYS A 846 -47.13 4.08 1.52
CA LYS A 846 -45.99 3.32 0.97
C LYS A 846 -44.81 4.19 0.53
N LYS A 847 -45.05 5.48 0.20
CA LYS A 847 -43.99 6.42 -0.22
C LYS A 847 -43.09 6.84 0.94
N ASP A 848 -43.58 6.67 2.16
CA ASP A 848 -42.86 6.98 3.39
C ASP A 848 -42.05 5.76 3.88
N VAL A 849 -42.01 4.67 3.10
CA VAL A 849 -41.20 3.47 3.35
C VAL A 849 -39.98 3.49 2.42
N PRO A 850 -38.75 3.67 2.94
CA PRO A 850 -37.55 3.79 2.11
C PRO A 850 -37.28 2.55 1.27
N ASN A 851 -37.18 2.72 -0.06
CA ASN A 851 -36.83 1.65 -0.99
C ASN A 851 -35.32 1.36 -0.90
N PRO A 852 -34.89 0.14 -0.53
CA PRO A 852 -33.48 -0.18 -0.37
C PRO A 852 -32.74 -0.38 -1.68
N LYS A 853 -33.41 -0.28 -2.85
CA LYS A 853 -32.78 -0.46 -4.18
C LYS A 853 -31.53 0.41 -4.36
N GLU A 854 -31.54 1.65 -3.88
CA GLU A 854 -30.37 2.54 -3.95
C GLU A 854 -29.20 2.04 -3.08
N ILE A 855 -29.47 1.54 -1.87
CA ILE A 855 -28.48 0.96 -0.97
C ILE A 855 -27.91 -0.34 -1.58
N ILE A 856 -28.77 -1.17 -2.16
CA ILE A 856 -28.37 -2.40 -2.86
C ILE A 856 -27.44 -2.07 -4.02
N GLN A 857 -27.80 -1.09 -4.86
CA GLN A 857 -26.98 -0.70 -6.01
C GLN A 857 -25.62 -0.14 -5.59
N ALA A 858 -25.58 0.70 -4.55
CA ALA A 858 -24.35 1.24 -3.99
C ALA A 858 -23.45 0.15 -3.39
N ALA A 859 -24.03 -0.73 -2.57
CA ALA A 859 -23.32 -1.86 -1.98
C ALA A 859 -22.79 -2.82 -3.05
N ASN A 860 -23.60 -3.14 -4.06
CA ASN A 860 -23.21 -3.97 -5.19
C ASN A 860 -21.99 -3.35 -5.91
N LYS A 861 -22.04 -2.06 -6.23
CA LYS A 861 -20.93 -1.35 -6.91
C LYS A 861 -19.62 -1.40 -6.12
N LYS A 862 -19.65 -1.20 -4.79
CA LYS A 862 -18.44 -1.23 -3.94
C LYS A 862 -17.92 -2.65 -3.74
N ALA A 863 -18.81 -3.63 -3.59
CA ALA A 863 -18.44 -5.03 -3.38
C ALA A 863 -17.88 -5.68 -4.65
N LYS A 864 -18.40 -5.35 -5.84
CA LYS A 864 -18.17 -6.08 -7.11
C LYS A 864 -16.73 -6.51 -7.41
N ASN A 865 -15.75 -5.68 -7.06
CA ASN A 865 -14.34 -5.97 -7.32
C ASN A 865 -13.72 -7.04 -6.40
N LEU A 866 -14.38 -7.39 -5.28
CA LEU A 866 -13.87 -8.39 -4.33
C LEU A 866 -13.87 -9.81 -4.93
N SER A 867 -14.77 -10.14 -5.87
CA SER A 867 -14.75 -11.47 -6.54
C SER A 867 -13.41 -11.72 -7.20
N GLN A 868 -12.98 -10.76 -8.03
CA GLN A 868 -11.73 -10.89 -8.79
C GLN A 868 -10.52 -10.91 -7.86
N GLN A 869 -10.53 -10.10 -6.80
CA GLN A 869 -9.47 -10.12 -5.80
C GLN A 869 -9.40 -11.47 -5.07
N LEU A 870 -10.54 -12.11 -4.80
CA LEU A 870 -10.60 -13.46 -4.22
C LEU A 870 -10.14 -14.52 -5.23
N ASP A 871 -10.50 -14.41 -6.51
CA ASP A 871 -9.97 -15.27 -7.59
C ASP A 871 -8.44 -15.20 -7.62
N ASP A 872 -7.87 -13.99 -7.61
CA ASP A 872 -6.43 -13.75 -7.66
C ASP A 872 -5.72 -14.27 -6.39
N ALA A 873 -6.32 -14.04 -5.21
CA ALA A 873 -5.78 -14.52 -3.95
C ALA A 873 -5.85 -16.06 -3.83
N ILE A 874 -6.97 -16.68 -4.24
CA ILE A 874 -7.13 -18.14 -4.27
C ILE A 874 -6.15 -18.76 -5.25
N PHE A 875 -6.03 -18.22 -6.46
CA PHE A 875 -5.04 -18.67 -7.44
C PHE A 875 -3.62 -18.58 -6.86
N GLY A 876 -3.29 -17.47 -6.19
CA GLY A 876 -2.04 -17.32 -5.44
C GLY A 876 -1.84 -18.43 -4.41
N VAL A 877 -2.85 -18.76 -3.59
CA VAL A 877 -2.75 -19.85 -2.60
C VAL A 877 -2.61 -21.23 -3.27
N GLU A 878 -3.29 -21.47 -4.40
CA GLU A 878 -3.24 -22.73 -5.16
C GLU A 878 -1.85 -23.02 -5.75
N VAL A 879 -1.18 -21.97 -6.22
CA VAL A 879 0.16 -22.06 -6.82
C VAL A 879 1.26 -21.76 -5.80
N TRP A 880 0.92 -21.66 -4.50
CA TRP A 880 1.84 -21.29 -3.42
C TRP A 880 2.51 -19.91 -3.59
N GLY A 881 1.90 -19.03 -4.38
CA GLY A 881 2.34 -17.66 -4.69
C GLY A 881 1.57 -16.55 -3.98
N TYR A 882 0.75 -16.84 -2.95
CA TYR A 882 0.16 -15.81 -2.09
C TYR A 882 1.16 -15.44 -0.97
N PRO A 883 1.72 -14.22 -0.94
CA PRO A 883 2.84 -13.86 -0.07
C PRO A 883 2.40 -13.44 1.36
N GLY A 884 1.09 -13.29 1.62
CA GLY A 884 0.56 -13.05 2.96
C GLY A 884 0.27 -14.35 3.72
N ASP A 885 0.09 -14.26 5.04
CA ASP A 885 -0.37 -15.40 5.83
C ASP A 885 -1.81 -15.74 5.43
N VAL A 886 -2.03 -16.95 4.88
CA VAL A 886 -3.34 -17.40 4.40
C VAL A 886 -4.37 -17.42 5.54
N SER A 887 -3.95 -17.64 6.79
CA SER A 887 -4.83 -17.54 7.95
C SER A 887 -5.24 -16.08 8.23
N GLU A 888 -4.34 -15.12 8.01
CA GLU A 888 -4.66 -13.69 8.10
C GLU A 888 -5.56 -13.23 6.98
N LEU A 889 -5.36 -13.75 5.76
CA LEU A 889 -6.29 -13.52 4.64
C LEU A 889 -7.70 -14.03 4.99
N ILE A 890 -7.82 -15.27 5.48
CA ILE A 890 -9.11 -15.85 5.89
C ILE A 890 -9.75 -15.02 7.01
N ASP A 891 -8.98 -14.62 8.02
CA ASP A 891 -9.46 -13.78 9.11
C ASP A 891 -9.94 -12.42 8.58
N ALA A 892 -9.18 -11.78 7.69
CA ALA A 892 -9.54 -10.48 7.11
C ALA A 892 -10.83 -10.55 6.27
N VAL A 893 -10.96 -11.52 5.37
CA VAL A 893 -12.06 -11.55 4.39
C VAL A 893 -13.35 -12.21 4.89
N SER A 894 -13.26 -13.08 5.90
CA SER A 894 -14.40 -13.84 6.40
C SER A 894 -15.57 -12.97 6.85
N LEU A 895 -15.30 -11.93 7.64
CA LEU A 895 -16.34 -11.07 8.20
C LEU A 895 -17.03 -10.18 7.14
N PRO A 896 -16.29 -9.48 6.24
CA PRO A 896 -16.91 -8.75 5.14
C PRO A 896 -17.73 -9.64 4.21
N ILE A 897 -17.21 -10.81 3.83
CA ILE A 897 -17.93 -11.75 2.95
C ILE A 897 -19.24 -12.21 3.60
N LEU A 898 -19.19 -12.65 4.87
CA LEU A 898 -20.39 -13.11 5.57
C LEU A 898 -21.41 -11.99 5.80
N THR A 899 -20.94 -10.74 5.93
CA THR A 899 -21.79 -9.54 5.98
C THR A 899 -22.51 -9.34 4.66
N ILE A 900 -21.80 -9.44 3.54
CA ILE A 900 -22.37 -9.34 2.18
C ILE A 900 -23.39 -10.46 1.91
N VAL A 901 -23.04 -11.70 2.27
CA VAL A 901 -23.92 -12.88 2.14
C VAL A 901 -25.21 -12.68 2.93
N SER A 902 -25.09 -12.21 4.17
CA SER A 902 -26.25 -11.99 5.04
C SER A 902 -27.11 -10.81 4.56
N ALA A 903 -26.48 -9.75 4.06
CA ALA A 903 -27.16 -8.60 3.47
C ALA A 903 -28.01 -9.01 2.26
N ALA A 904 -27.40 -9.74 1.32
CA ALA A 904 -28.06 -10.27 0.13
C ALA A 904 -29.22 -11.20 0.48
N ALA A 905 -29.01 -12.16 1.38
CA ALA A 905 -30.05 -13.11 1.80
C ALA A 905 -31.25 -12.43 2.49
N GLY A 906 -30.99 -11.40 3.30
CA GLY A 906 -32.01 -10.60 3.96
C GLY A 906 -32.87 -9.83 2.97
N MET A 907 -32.23 -9.10 2.05
CA MET A 907 -32.94 -8.31 1.03
C MET A 907 -33.65 -9.18 -0.01
N TYR A 908 -33.14 -10.37 -0.30
CA TYR A 908 -33.81 -11.34 -1.18
C TYR A 908 -35.15 -11.86 -0.61
N GLN A 909 -35.41 -11.73 0.70
CA GLN A 909 -36.71 -12.14 1.26
C GLN A 909 -37.87 -11.32 0.68
N ILE A 910 -37.60 -10.13 0.11
CA ILE A 910 -38.64 -9.35 -0.58
C ILE A 910 -39.21 -10.07 -1.80
N ASN A 911 -38.44 -10.97 -2.42
CA ASN A 911 -38.92 -11.80 -3.52
C ASN A 911 -39.94 -12.86 -3.08
N LYS A 912 -40.09 -13.09 -1.77
CA LYS A 912 -41.13 -13.96 -1.20
C LYS A 912 -42.41 -13.23 -0.83
N VAL A 913 -42.50 -11.92 -1.11
CA VAL A 913 -43.72 -11.13 -0.86
C VAL A 913 -44.83 -11.62 -1.80
N ALA A 914 -45.85 -12.26 -1.22
CA ALA A 914 -47.06 -12.67 -1.93
C ALA A 914 -48.16 -11.61 -1.77
N GLU A 915 -49.12 -11.56 -2.69
CA GLU A 915 -50.28 -10.65 -2.60
C GLU A 915 -51.13 -10.85 -1.32
N LYS A 916 -50.95 -11.97 -0.60
CA LYS A 916 -51.56 -12.24 0.72
C LYS A 916 -50.57 -12.96 1.62
N MET A 917 -49.97 -12.24 2.56
CA MET A 917 -49.08 -12.80 3.57
C MET A 917 -49.79 -12.94 4.92
N GLU A 918 -49.54 -14.03 5.64
CA GLU A 918 -49.99 -14.17 7.03
C GLU A 918 -49.17 -13.25 7.95
N GLU A 919 -49.76 -12.76 9.05
CA GLU A 919 -49.16 -11.74 9.91
C GLU A 919 -47.78 -12.14 10.47
N ASP A 920 -47.60 -13.41 10.81
CA ASP A 920 -46.33 -13.91 11.35
C ASP A 920 -45.25 -14.08 10.27
N GLN A 921 -45.63 -14.41 9.04
CA GLN A 921 -44.72 -14.44 7.90
C GLN A 921 -44.26 -13.03 7.52
N PHE A 922 -45.18 -12.06 7.58
CA PHE A 922 -44.86 -10.65 7.33
C PHE A 922 -43.84 -10.11 8.33
N LYS A 923 -44.00 -10.41 9.63
CA LYS A 923 -43.02 -10.03 10.65
C LYS A 923 -41.62 -10.59 10.37
N GLN A 924 -41.52 -11.86 9.98
CA GLN A 924 -40.22 -12.48 9.67
C GLN A 924 -39.56 -11.91 8.41
N ILE A 925 -40.35 -11.61 7.38
CA ILE A 925 -39.85 -10.97 6.15
C ILE A 925 -39.39 -9.53 6.42
N VAL A 926 -40.13 -8.75 7.22
CA VAL A 926 -39.72 -7.40 7.64
C VAL A 926 -38.39 -7.44 8.39
N ILE A 927 -38.22 -8.37 9.34
CA ILE A 927 -36.96 -8.52 10.09
C ILE A 927 -35.80 -8.81 9.13
N ALA A 928 -35.96 -9.80 8.25
CA ALA A 928 -34.91 -10.20 7.33
C ALA A 928 -34.53 -9.08 6.34
N VAL A 929 -35.52 -8.34 5.81
CA VAL A 929 -35.29 -7.21 4.91
C VAL A 929 -34.54 -6.08 5.64
N LEU A 930 -34.98 -5.70 6.84
CA LEU A 930 -34.31 -4.65 7.62
C LEU A 930 -32.90 -5.05 8.02
N THR A 931 -32.68 -6.29 8.48
CA THR A 931 -31.33 -6.82 8.73
C THR A 931 -30.46 -6.73 7.47
N GLY A 932 -31.02 -7.07 6.31
CA GLY A 932 -30.33 -6.99 5.04
C GLY A 932 -29.89 -5.55 4.70
N ILE A 933 -30.77 -4.58 4.93
CA ILE A 933 -30.49 -3.14 4.73
C ILE A 933 -29.38 -2.67 5.67
N PHE A 934 -29.47 -2.97 6.97
CA PHE A 934 -28.44 -2.57 7.93
C PHE A 934 -27.05 -3.13 7.59
N LEU A 935 -26.97 -4.39 7.15
CA LEU A 935 -25.69 -4.99 6.75
C LEU A 935 -25.15 -4.45 5.42
N ALA A 936 -26.02 -3.95 4.54
CA ALA A 936 -25.62 -3.35 3.27
C ALA A 936 -25.13 -1.90 3.41
N MET A 937 -25.62 -1.16 4.41
CA MET A 937 -25.26 0.25 4.62
C MET A 937 -23.75 0.53 4.79
N PRO A 938 -22.99 -0.25 5.60
CA PRO A 938 -21.53 -0.16 5.67
C PRO A 938 -20.82 -0.27 4.32
N ILE A 939 -21.35 -1.13 3.47
CA ILE A 939 -20.82 -1.42 2.14
C ILE A 939 -21.20 -0.27 1.20
N ALA A 940 -22.38 0.33 1.35
CA ALA A 940 -22.84 1.41 0.48
C ALA A 940 -22.14 2.77 0.73
N GLY A 941 -21.67 3.06 1.96
CA GLY A 941 -20.99 4.32 2.30
C GLY A 941 -21.93 5.56 2.35
N GLU A 942 -21.41 6.75 2.02
CA GLU A 942 -22.07 8.08 2.16
C GLU A 942 -23.46 8.26 1.50
N VAL A 943 -23.93 7.28 0.74
CA VAL A 943 -25.26 7.27 0.07
C VAL A 943 -26.42 7.51 1.05
N ILE A 944 -26.21 7.27 2.35
CA ILE A 944 -27.20 7.48 3.42
C ILE A 944 -27.54 8.97 3.65
N GLY A 945 -26.66 9.91 3.28
CA GLY A 945 -26.89 11.34 3.51
C GLY A 945 -27.94 12.00 2.61
N GLY A 946 -28.37 11.33 1.53
CA GLY A 946 -29.29 11.88 0.52
C GLY A 946 -30.72 11.32 0.56
N ILE A 947 -30.96 10.24 1.30
CA ILE A 947 -32.26 9.57 1.38
C ILE A 947 -32.85 9.90 2.76
N ALA A 948 -34.10 10.33 2.83
CA ALA A 948 -34.83 10.59 4.07
C ALA A 948 -35.09 9.29 4.87
N GLY A 949 -34.03 8.62 5.35
CA GLY A 949 -34.11 7.19 5.67
C GLY A 949 -33.43 6.70 6.94
N ALA A 950 -32.44 7.38 7.54
CA ALA A 950 -31.76 6.80 8.71
C ALA A 950 -32.68 6.72 9.95
N ALA A 951 -33.45 7.77 10.20
CA ALA A 951 -34.42 7.81 11.31
C ALA A 951 -35.63 6.91 11.03
N GLU A 952 -36.09 6.87 9.79
CA GLU A 952 -37.22 6.07 9.32
C GLU A 952 -36.87 4.57 9.36
N ILE A 953 -35.72 4.15 8.82
CA ILE A 953 -35.20 2.77 8.84
C ILE A 953 -34.89 2.32 10.28
N GLY A 954 -34.24 3.18 11.08
CA GLY A 954 -33.97 2.92 12.50
C GLY A 954 -35.26 2.74 13.31
N ALA A 955 -36.33 3.42 12.93
CA ALA A 955 -37.63 3.27 13.58
C ALA A 955 -38.51 2.16 12.99
N MET A 956 -38.23 1.65 11.78
CA MET A 956 -38.78 0.36 11.33
C MET A 956 -38.19 -0.81 12.11
N ALA A 957 -36.93 -0.71 12.54
CA ALA A 957 -36.26 -1.74 13.32
C ALA A 957 -36.89 -1.96 14.71
N THR A 958 -37.41 -0.90 15.33
CA THR A 958 -38.07 -0.97 16.64
C THR A 958 -39.46 -1.63 16.56
N LEU A 959 -40.08 -1.67 15.38
CA LEU A 959 -41.44 -2.20 15.18
C LEU A 959 -41.57 -3.72 15.22
N VAL A 960 -40.51 -4.44 14.83
CA VAL A 960 -40.50 -5.91 14.75
C VAL A 960 -39.83 -6.58 15.96
N SER A 961 -39.18 -5.81 16.85
CA SER A 961 -38.49 -6.33 18.04
C SER A 961 -39.45 -6.54 19.23
N THR A 962 -40.33 -7.54 19.12
CA THR A 962 -41.10 -8.03 20.29
C THR A 962 -40.36 -9.10 21.10
N ALA A 963 -39.20 -9.56 20.65
CA ALA A 963 -38.29 -10.44 21.39
C ALA A 963 -36.85 -10.30 20.86
N GLY A 964 -36.00 -9.59 21.60
CA GLY A 964 -34.54 -9.51 21.37
C GLY A 964 -34.06 -8.22 20.70
N ASN A 965 -33.13 -7.52 21.36
CA ASN A 965 -32.53 -6.25 20.91
C ASN A 965 -31.65 -6.38 19.66
N ALA A 966 -31.54 -7.55 19.02
CA ALA A 966 -30.55 -7.84 17.98
C ALA A 966 -30.59 -6.90 16.76
N LEU A 967 -31.78 -6.48 16.29
CA LEU A 967 -31.89 -5.57 15.15
C LEU A 967 -31.51 -4.13 15.51
N LEU A 968 -31.80 -3.73 16.75
CA LEU A 968 -31.42 -2.41 17.28
C LEU A 968 -29.93 -2.36 17.60
N ASP A 969 -29.37 -3.44 18.15
CA ASP A 969 -27.94 -3.60 18.39
C ASP A 969 -27.16 -3.51 17.07
N LEU A 970 -27.69 -4.13 16.00
CA LEU A 970 -27.12 -4.02 14.65
C LEU A 970 -27.20 -2.60 14.09
N TYR A 971 -28.31 -1.89 14.29
CA TYR A 971 -28.41 -0.48 13.92
C TYR A 971 -27.40 0.39 14.68
N THR A 972 -27.31 0.24 16.00
CA THR A 972 -26.35 1.01 16.82
C THR A 972 -24.91 0.67 16.51
N LEU A 973 -24.64 -0.55 16.05
CA LEU A 973 -23.33 -0.92 15.52
C LEU A 973 -23.08 -0.10 14.25
N VAL A 974 -23.94 -0.22 13.23
CA VAL A 974 -23.75 0.48 11.93
C VAL A 974 -23.68 2.00 12.03
N ASP A 975 -24.41 2.61 12.98
CA ASP A 975 -24.42 4.07 13.21
C ASP A 975 -23.12 4.59 13.85
N ASP A 976 -22.27 3.70 14.38
CA ASP A 976 -20.95 4.03 14.93
C ASP A 976 -19.84 3.72 13.90
N PRO A 977 -19.32 4.73 13.17
CA PRO A 977 -18.30 4.53 12.15
C PRO A 977 -16.93 4.13 12.71
N GLU A 978 -16.69 4.27 14.03
CA GLU A 978 -15.41 3.89 14.67
C GLU A 978 -15.38 2.42 15.13
N ASN A 979 -16.42 1.64 14.84
CA ASN A 979 -16.47 0.25 15.27
C ASN A 979 -15.57 -0.69 14.44
N ALA A 980 -15.14 -1.80 15.08
CA ALA A 980 -14.23 -2.78 14.48
C ALA A 980 -14.75 -3.44 13.17
N PRO A 981 -16.03 -3.88 13.07
CA PRO A 981 -16.60 -4.37 11.82
C PRO A 981 -16.51 -3.41 10.64
N MET A 982 -16.76 -2.10 10.84
CA MET A 982 -16.71 -1.11 9.76
C MET A 982 -15.28 -0.93 9.25
N ALA A 983 -14.32 -0.82 10.17
CA ALA A 983 -12.91 -0.72 9.82
C ALA A 983 -12.44 -1.92 8.97
N ILE A 984 -12.85 -3.14 9.31
CA ILE A 984 -12.51 -4.34 8.52
C ILE A 984 -13.16 -4.28 7.12
N ILE A 985 -14.44 -3.91 7.02
CA ILE A 985 -15.16 -3.83 5.75
C ILE A 985 -14.52 -2.80 4.81
N ASP A 986 -14.15 -1.61 5.31
CA ASP A 986 -13.50 -0.60 4.49
C ASP A 986 -12.09 -1.00 4.05
N LEU A 987 -11.32 -1.65 4.93
CA LEU A 987 -10.00 -2.18 4.59
C LEU A 987 -10.10 -3.24 3.48
N VAL A 988 -11.10 -4.13 3.53
CA VAL A 988 -11.22 -5.27 2.59
C VAL A 988 -11.92 -4.92 1.28
N LEU A 989 -12.87 -3.98 1.29
CA LEU A 989 -13.59 -3.57 0.08
C LEU A 989 -12.89 -2.47 -0.72
N SER A 990 -11.74 -1.98 -0.24
CA SER A 990 -10.89 -1.08 -1.01
C SER A 990 -10.34 -1.78 -2.27
N PRO A 991 -10.13 -1.06 -3.38
CA PRO A 991 -9.47 -1.63 -4.54
C PRO A 991 -8.11 -2.23 -4.17
N LEU A 992 -7.81 -3.43 -4.68
CA LEU A 992 -6.52 -4.13 -4.45
C LEU A 992 -6.23 -4.48 -2.98
N ALA A 993 -7.23 -4.41 -2.09
CA ALA A 993 -7.07 -4.70 -0.67
C ALA A 993 -6.45 -6.07 -0.38
N LEU A 994 -6.81 -7.12 -1.13
CA LEU A 994 -6.29 -8.47 -0.89
C LEU A 994 -4.83 -8.66 -1.32
N THR A 995 -4.26 -7.66 -2.00
CA THR A 995 -2.86 -7.59 -2.41
C THR A 995 -2.03 -6.60 -1.57
N GLU A 996 -2.64 -5.89 -0.62
CA GLU A 996 -1.97 -5.00 0.34
C GLU A 996 -1.85 -5.69 1.71
N PHE A 997 -0.76 -6.44 1.93
CA PHE A 997 -0.64 -7.35 3.08
C PHE A 997 -0.60 -6.66 4.45
N ASP A 998 -0.09 -5.44 4.54
CA ASP A 998 -0.21 -4.61 5.74
C ASP A 998 -1.67 -4.30 6.09
N ARG A 999 -2.51 -4.15 5.06
CA ARG A 999 -3.94 -3.87 5.19
C ARG A 999 -4.69 -5.13 5.63
N ILE A 1000 -4.33 -6.29 5.05
CA ILE A 1000 -4.84 -7.61 5.46
C ILE A 1000 -4.43 -7.96 6.88
N GLY A 1001 -3.16 -7.75 7.25
CA GLY A 1001 -2.66 -7.93 8.61
C GLY A 1001 -3.39 -7.04 9.62
N LYS A 1002 -3.66 -5.77 9.27
CA LYS A 1002 -4.48 -4.86 10.09
C LYS A 1002 -5.92 -5.36 10.23
N ALA A 1003 -6.57 -5.74 9.14
CA ALA A 1003 -7.93 -6.27 9.15
C ALA A 1003 -8.02 -7.57 9.97
N ALA A 1004 -7.06 -8.48 9.82
CA ALA A 1004 -6.95 -9.72 10.58
C ALA A 1004 -6.69 -9.47 12.06
N ALA A 1005 -5.87 -8.47 12.41
CA ALA A 1005 -5.61 -8.08 13.79
C ALA A 1005 -6.86 -7.49 14.47
N ILE A 1006 -7.58 -6.60 13.78
CA ILE A 1006 -8.87 -6.07 14.26
C ILE A 1006 -9.87 -7.23 14.44
N ARG A 1007 -9.97 -8.13 13.45
CA ARG A 1007 -10.85 -9.29 13.48
C ARG A 1007 -10.56 -10.22 14.66
N ARG A 1008 -9.29 -10.49 14.94
CA ARG A 1008 -8.84 -11.35 16.06
C ARG A 1008 -9.01 -10.66 17.42
N GLY A 1009 -9.00 -9.33 17.46
CA GLY A 1009 -9.23 -8.52 18.66
C GLY A 1009 -10.70 -8.40 19.08
N MET A 1010 -11.64 -8.79 18.22
CA MET A 1010 -13.07 -8.74 18.51
C MET A 1010 -13.48 -9.79 19.56
N ARG A 1011 -14.34 -9.42 20.51
CA ARG A 1011 -14.82 -10.30 21.61
C ARG A 1011 -16.14 -10.98 21.26
N ASP A 1012 -16.46 -12.09 21.93
CA ASP A 1012 -17.73 -12.83 21.76
C ASP A 1012 -18.99 -11.94 21.95
N ALA A 1013 -18.91 -10.92 22.81
CA ALA A 1013 -19.98 -9.95 23.02
C ALA A 1013 -20.20 -8.99 21.82
N GLU A 1014 -19.18 -8.77 20.99
CA GLU A 1014 -19.28 -8.01 19.73
C GLU A 1014 -19.87 -8.90 18.63
N PHE A 1015 -19.57 -10.21 18.62
CA PHE A 1015 -20.22 -11.19 17.73
C PHE A 1015 -21.70 -11.41 18.06
N ALA A 1016 -22.07 -11.45 19.35
CA ALA A 1016 -23.44 -11.63 19.79
C ALA A 1016 -24.40 -10.49 19.37
N ARG A 1017 -23.85 -9.34 18.98
CA ARG A 1017 -24.60 -8.18 18.42
C ARG A 1017 -24.75 -8.24 16.91
N MET A 1018 -24.04 -9.15 16.24
CA MET A 1018 -24.15 -9.35 14.80
C MET A 1018 -25.31 -10.30 14.46
N ALA A 1019 -25.78 -10.26 13.21
CA ALA A 1019 -26.86 -11.15 12.78
C ALA A 1019 -26.44 -12.63 12.93
N LYS A 1020 -27.34 -13.47 13.45
CA LYS A 1020 -27.12 -14.92 13.69
C LYS A 1020 -26.45 -15.67 12.51
N PRO A 1021 -26.77 -15.40 11.23
CA PRO A 1021 -26.08 -16.04 10.11
C PRO A 1021 -24.57 -15.75 10.04
N ILE A 1022 -24.12 -14.57 10.48
CA ILE A 1022 -22.70 -14.20 10.54
C ILE A 1022 -22.02 -14.98 11.66
N GLU A 1023 -22.65 -15.10 12.83
CA GLU A 1023 -22.14 -15.91 13.95
C GLU A 1023 -21.97 -17.38 13.53
N GLU A 1024 -23.00 -17.97 12.92
CA GLU A 1024 -22.96 -19.35 12.40
C GLU A 1024 -21.87 -19.51 11.32
N GLY A 1025 -21.75 -18.54 10.40
CA GLY A 1025 -20.72 -18.52 9.37
C GLY A 1025 -19.30 -18.46 9.95
N MET A 1026 -19.06 -17.58 10.92
CA MET A 1026 -17.76 -17.48 11.60
C MET A 1026 -17.43 -18.75 12.40
N GLY A 1027 -18.45 -19.39 12.99
CA GLY A 1027 -18.30 -20.72 13.61
C GLY A 1027 -17.82 -21.76 12.60
N ASN A 1028 -18.34 -21.74 11.38
CA ASN A 1028 -17.90 -22.61 10.29
C ASN A 1028 -16.48 -22.29 9.83
N VAL A 1029 -16.10 -21.01 9.67
CA VAL A 1029 -14.71 -20.62 9.39
C VAL A 1029 -13.77 -21.16 10.45
N LYS A 1030 -14.08 -20.97 11.75
CA LYS A 1030 -13.26 -21.47 12.85
C LYS A 1030 -13.16 -23.00 12.85
N LYS A 1031 -14.25 -23.69 12.55
CA LYS A 1031 -14.29 -25.15 12.43
C LYS A 1031 -13.41 -25.65 11.30
N VAL A 1032 -13.33 -24.95 10.16
CA VAL A 1032 -12.56 -25.39 8.98
C VAL A 1032 -11.14 -24.84 8.91
N ALA A 1033 -10.85 -23.65 9.41
CA ALA A 1033 -9.50 -23.11 9.41
C ALA A 1033 -8.62 -23.78 10.49
N GLY A 1034 -9.08 -23.85 11.75
CA GLY A 1034 -8.37 -24.49 12.88
C GLY A 1034 -7.00 -23.86 13.24
N PRO A 1035 -6.47 -24.06 14.46
CA PRO A 1035 -5.17 -23.50 14.85
C PRO A 1035 -4.03 -24.22 14.10
N CYS A 1036 -3.22 -23.48 13.33
CA CYS A 1036 -2.00 -24.00 12.71
C CYS A 1036 -1.08 -24.58 13.81
N ALA A 1037 -0.98 -25.90 13.88
CA ALA A 1037 0.05 -26.55 14.67
C ALA A 1037 1.40 -26.18 14.04
N ARG A 1038 2.25 -25.45 14.77
CA ARG A 1038 3.68 -25.31 14.46
C ARG A 1038 4.29 -26.71 14.45
N GLY A 1039 4.31 -27.36 13.29
CA GLY A 1039 4.94 -28.66 13.07
C GLY A 1039 6.40 -28.42 12.75
N GLY A 1040 7.28 -28.74 13.71
CA GLY A 1040 8.72 -28.80 13.46
C GLY A 1040 9.09 -30.02 12.64
N LYS A 1041 9.81 -29.81 11.55
CA LYS A 1041 11.15 -30.33 11.29
C LYS A 1041 11.63 -29.79 9.95
#